data_AF-A0A9D4VTI4-F1
#
_entry.id   AF-A0A9D4VTI4-F1
#
_cell.length_a   1.000
_cell.length_b   1.000
_cell.length_c   1.000
_cell.angle_alpha   90.00
_cell.angle_beta   90.00
_cell.angle_gamma   90.00
#
_symmetry.space_group_name_H-M   'P 1'
#
loop_
_entity.id
_entity.type
_entity.pdbx_description
1 polymer ?
#
loop_
_entity_poly.entity_id
_entity_poly.type
_entity_poly.pdbx_seq_one_letter_code
_entity_poly.pdbx_strand_id
1 'polypeptide(L)'
;MGYNIMNFSAASSSLIGTQTNNIHNNKLQKARSSSSSSFSLNTTRHRHYHRQLHLHFQSSDVIPLRSSYTRSLSHSSMTVKAVAQTEEPLRVMISGAPASGKGTQCQLITKKYDLVHVAAGDLLRAEIETGSENGKRAKEYMEKGQLVPDEIVVMMVKDRLLKPDSVENGWLLDGYPRSLSQAIALKELGFEPDIFILLEVSEDILVERVVGRRLDPVTGKIYHLKYSPPETKEIADRLTQRFDDTEEKVKLRLNTHHQNVEAVLSMFKDITIKINGNASQEDVFTQIDASLTTLLEQRKSSSESMIVGGNGFLYALAPSLNSSNSILGCWRFSNYSNSTIVPFKRIYHGPFIEDVDSGNSHVCGLVKAKNGFRLECWQWKSFNSISPSLSFSSIAVGENFVCGIVENGKGNFVTCRGSNKEVVGNEPKNGGNYSVIEAGSNHVCVISSGGGLECWGDVVGEKPRGRFIGLALGEKRSCALGYDGLVECWGLNNFTMPLRLKGAFFESIVAKKSVFCGVLASNYSLFCWGNEVFEELKNAIKVFDNVLPGPCKSRCPCGPLSDSAKLCISPGIICKACPPLVEYLSSPPWNPPSTVGNSSKNGGWSSKMVAFLVIGCVGCSSLLLVLSCFLYRHCKDLGCKSRVHDSGRLDDPDPETELEPPRGIPVLEKRLSHVISMGNGGTLLEEFSFQKLIQATNNFSEQNKIGLGSFGSVYHGKLEEEGIEVAIKRAEMSSTSTSCAHFGVARRQEDQDSAFVNELESLSRLHHKNLVKLLGFYEDKHERILVYEYMNNGSLNDHLHKFPTSTIMSWSVRIKVALDAARGIEYLHRYATPSIIHRDIKSSNILLDSKWVAKVSDFGLSLIGPEDEESHLSLLGAGTVGYMDPEYYRLQHLTTKSDVYSFGVVLLELLSGYKAIHKIENGVPRNVVDFVVPFIVQDEIHRVLDPKLPPPTPFEIEGVAFVGYLACDCVRLEGRDRPNMSHVVSSLEKALEACLAEPILCGSNSTTTVSSCD
;
A
#
# COMPACT_ATOMS: atom_id res chain seq x y z
N MET A 1 14.80 -19.35 -59.24
CA MET A 1 13.59 -19.77 -59.98
C MET A 1 12.41 -19.50 -59.04
N GLY A 2 11.48 -18.59 -59.26
CA GLY A 2 10.91 -18.08 -60.51
C GLY A 2 9.46 -18.59 -60.63
N TYR A 3 8.52 -17.74 -60.20
CA TYR A 3 7.16 -17.53 -60.75
C TYR A 3 5.95 -18.44 -60.42
N ASN A 4 4.85 -17.71 -60.08
CA ASN A 4 3.46 -17.80 -60.56
C ASN A 4 2.48 -18.85 -59.99
N ILE A 5 1.15 -18.66 -59.94
CA ILE A 5 0.14 -17.56 -59.89
C ILE A 5 -1.25 -18.29 -59.92
N MET A 6 -2.30 -17.66 -59.35
CA MET A 6 -3.76 -17.82 -59.63
C MET A 6 -4.66 -18.88 -58.94
N ASN A 7 -5.59 -18.34 -58.13
CA ASN A 7 -7.07 -18.38 -58.20
C ASN A 7 -7.84 -19.63 -58.66
N PHE A 8 -8.88 -19.97 -57.89
CA PHE A 8 -10.21 -20.31 -58.43
C PHE A 8 -11.34 -19.85 -57.50
N SER A 9 -12.34 -19.20 -58.10
CA SER A 9 -13.64 -18.85 -57.52
C SER A 9 -14.70 -19.89 -57.91
N ALA A 10 -15.74 -20.07 -57.09
CA ALA A 10 -17.06 -20.46 -57.56
C ALA A 10 -18.15 -19.83 -56.67
N ALA A 11 -19.19 -19.31 -57.31
CA ALA A 11 -20.30 -18.54 -56.75
C ALA A 11 -21.64 -19.26 -56.95
N SER A 12 -22.69 -18.64 -56.39
CA SER A 12 -24.15 -18.86 -56.57
C SER A 12 -24.77 -19.97 -55.71
N SER A 13 -25.91 -19.79 -55.04
CA SER A 13 -27.12 -19.02 -55.38
C SER A 13 -28.00 -18.71 -54.15
N SER A 14 -28.95 -17.80 -54.36
CA SER A 14 -29.76 -17.03 -53.41
C SER A 14 -31.28 -17.34 -53.51
N LEU A 15 -32.06 -16.61 -52.70
CA LEU A 15 -33.53 -16.36 -52.68
C LEU A 15 -34.35 -17.16 -51.62
N ILE A 16 -34.82 -16.53 -50.54
CA ILE A 16 -35.90 -15.51 -50.33
C ILE A 16 -37.29 -16.16 -50.23
N GLY A 17 -38.02 -15.86 -49.13
CA GLY A 17 -39.45 -16.09 -49.02
C GLY A 17 -40.01 -15.93 -47.60
N THR A 18 -40.58 -14.77 -47.33
CA THR A 18 -41.17 -14.28 -46.08
C THR A 18 -42.62 -14.72 -45.81
N GLN A 19 -43.06 -14.49 -44.55
CA GLN A 19 -44.38 -13.99 -44.09
C GLN A 19 -45.45 -14.92 -43.45
N THR A 20 -45.64 -14.68 -42.12
CA THR A 20 -46.89 -14.34 -41.37
C THR A 20 -47.99 -15.34 -40.98
N ASN A 21 -48.25 -15.32 -39.66
CA ASN A 21 -49.53 -15.13 -38.92
C ASN A 21 -50.56 -16.28 -38.72
N ASN A 22 -50.71 -16.62 -37.42
CA ASN A 22 -51.93 -16.55 -36.58
C ASN A 22 -52.97 -17.70 -36.44
N ILE A 23 -53.17 -18.08 -35.16
CA ILE A 23 -54.43 -18.32 -34.39
C ILE A 23 -55.27 -19.59 -34.69
N HIS A 24 -55.35 -20.55 -33.73
CA HIS A 24 -56.62 -20.91 -33.03
C HIS A 24 -56.50 -21.91 -31.86
N ASN A 25 -57.35 -21.62 -30.87
CA ASN A 25 -57.74 -22.33 -29.65
C ASN A 25 -58.00 -23.85 -29.75
N ASN A 26 -57.88 -24.55 -28.60
CA ASN A 26 -59.04 -25.29 -28.06
C ASN A 26 -58.96 -25.59 -26.55
N LYS A 27 -60.16 -25.66 -25.95
CA LYS A 27 -60.53 -25.71 -24.52
C LYS A 27 -61.28 -27.02 -24.22
N LEU A 28 -61.52 -27.27 -22.92
CA LEU A 28 -62.47 -28.22 -22.24
C LEU A 28 -61.92 -29.63 -21.95
N GLN A 29 -62.12 -30.24 -20.76
CA GLN A 29 -63.32 -30.39 -19.89
C GLN A 29 -62.96 -30.47 -18.38
N LYS A 30 -63.72 -29.84 -17.44
CA LYS A 30 -64.79 -30.36 -16.50
C LYS A 30 -64.30 -31.47 -15.53
N ALA A 31 -64.58 -31.53 -14.21
CA ALA A 31 -65.78 -31.19 -13.45
C ALA A 31 -65.56 -31.05 -11.90
N ARG A 32 -66.65 -30.72 -11.19
CA ARG A 32 -66.87 -30.30 -9.79
C ARG A 32 -66.75 -31.38 -8.69
N SER A 33 -66.50 -30.94 -7.44
CA SER A 33 -67.27 -31.26 -6.18
C SER A 33 -66.55 -30.59 -4.97
N SER A 34 -67.12 -29.59 -4.29
CA SER A 34 -68.01 -29.61 -3.11
C SER A 34 -67.50 -30.41 -1.90
N SER A 35 -67.09 -29.71 -0.83
CA SER A 35 -67.66 -29.91 0.52
C SER A 35 -67.12 -28.86 1.50
N SER A 36 -68.06 -28.33 2.25
CA SER A 36 -67.95 -27.43 3.40
C SER A 36 -67.85 -28.23 4.69
N SER A 37 -67.06 -27.78 5.67
CA SER A 37 -67.34 -28.03 7.09
C SER A 37 -66.78 -26.91 7.97
N SER A 38 -67.72 -26.12 8.46
CA SER A 38 -67.68 -25.17 9.57
C SER A 38 -67.48 -25.82 10.94
N PHE A 39 -66.89 -25.09 11.89
CA PHE A 39 -67.20 -24.93 13.34
C PHE A 39 -65.89 -24.45 14.02
N SER A 40 -65.65 -23.22 14.50
CA SER A 40 -66.36 -22.17 15.26
C SER A 40 -66.06 -22.19 16.77
N LEU A 41 -65.76 -20.98 17.28
CA LEU A 41 -65.93 -20.47 18.67
C LEU A 41 -64.84 -20.88 19.67
N ASN A 42 -64.30 -20.03 20.55
CA ASN A 42 -64.91 -18.92 21.31
C ASN A 42 -63.80 -18.02 21.93
N THR A 43 -63.83 -16.69 21.71
CA THR A 43 -64.28 -15.59 22.63
C THR A 43 -63.29 -15.13 23.72
N THR A 44 -62.68 -13.93 23.59
CA THR A 44 -63.06 -12.56 24.08
C THR A 44 -62.68 -12.24 25.54
N ARG A 45 -61.89 -11.17 25.77
CA ARG A 45 -62.30 -9.88 26.42
C ARG A 45 -61.17 -9.03 27.04
N HIS A 46 -61.26 -7.71 26.79
CA HIS A 46 -61.03 -6.54 27.69
C HIS A 46 -59.61 -6.22 28.24
N ARG A 47 -59.16 -4.97 28.53
CA ARG A 47 -59.56 -3.55 28.34
C ARG A 47 -58.44 -2.64 28.94
N HIS A 48 -58.24 -1.44 28.38
CA HIS A 48 -57.78 -0.13 28.97
C HIS A 48 -56.42 -0.04 29.74
N TYR A 49 -55.69 1.09 29.86
CA TYR A 49 -56.06 2.50 30.10
C TYR A 49 -54.92 3.50 29.71
N HIS A 50 -55.34 4.74 29.41
CA HIS A 50 -54.54 5.98 29.22
C HIS A 50 -53.90 6.53 30.52
N ARG A 51 -52.82 7.31 30.39
CA ARG A 51 -52.62 8.53 31.21
C ARG A 51 -51.83 9.62 30.47
N GLN A 52 -52.32 10.84 30.63
CA GLN A 52 -51.87 12.13 30.08
C GLN A 52 -51.36 12.98 31.27
N LEU A 53 -50.43 13.91 31.06
CA LEU A 53 -50.28 15.11 31.91
C LEU A 53 -49.55 16.25 31.15
N HIS A 54 -50.13 17.45 31.27
CA HIS A 54 -49.78 18.75 30.68
C HIS A 54 -48.96 19.61 31.67
N LEU A 55 -48.27 20.66 31.17
CA LEU A 55 -48.01 22.03 31.75
C LEU A 55 -47.14 22.82 30.72
N HIS A 56 -47.57 23.87 29.99
CA HIS A 56 -47.65 25.35 30.26
C HIS A 56 -46.36 25.99 30.85
N PHE A 57 -45.80 27.16 30.47
CA PHE A 57 -46.15 28.35 29.65
C PHE A 57 -44.90 29.28 29.45
N GLN A 58 -44.90 30.18 28.43
CA GLN A 58 -44.30 31.57 28.33
C GLN A 58 -42.76 31.77 28.25
N SER A 59 -42.22 32.95 27.90
CA SER A 59 -42.07 33.68 26.60
C SER A 59 -41.05 34.85 26.80
N SER A 60 -40.34 35.26 25.72
CA SER A 60 -39.86 36.64 25.39
C SER A 60 -38.43 37.15 25.75
N ASP A 61 -37.95 38.02 24.85
CA ASP A 61 -36.83 39.02 24.86
C ASP A 61 -35.44 38.56 24.31
N VAL A 62 -34.78 39.04 23.23
CA VAL A 62 -34.68 40.24 22.32
C VAL A 62 -33.49 41.22 22.61
N ILE A 63 -32.37 41.01 21.86
CA ILE A 63 -31.42 41.99 21.19
C ILE A 63 -30.38 42.78 22.10
N PRO A 64 -29.22 43.33 21.61
CA PRO A 64 -27.94 42.80 21.07
C PRO A 64 -26.65 43.49 21.66
N LEU A 65 -25.43 43.17 21.14
CA LEU A 65 -24.31 44.10 20.75
C LEU A 65 -22.98 43.28 20.63
N ARG A 66 -22.42 43.00 19.44
CA ARG A 66 -21.54 43.82 18.55
C ARG A 66 -20.11 44.06 19.07
N SER A 67 -19.11 43.40 18.48
CA SER A 67 -17.77 43.92 18.12
C SER A 67 -16.87 42.76 17.62
N SER A 68 -16.87 42.42 16.34
CA SER A 68 -15.89 42.88 15.32
C SER A 68 -14.42 42.60 15.65
N TYR A 69 -13.79 41.65 14.96
CA TYR A 69 -12.51 41.85 14.26
C TYR A 69 -12.35 40.79 13.14
N THR A 70 -12.24 41.30 11.91
CA THR A 70 -12.10 40.62 10.63
C THR A 70 -10.64 40.41 10.22
N ARG A 71 -10.30 39.26 9.62
CA ARG A 71 -9.46 39.10 8.39
C ARG A 71 -9.30 37.61 8.06
N SER A 72 -9.95 37.12 7.00
CA SER A 72 -9.40 36.81 5.65
C SER A 72 -8.49 35.58 5.64
N LEU A 73 -8.51 34.56 4.78
CA LEU A 73 -9.18 34.05 3.56
C LEU A 73 -8.75 32.54 3.57
N SER A 74 -9.46 31.53 3.05
CA SER A 74 -9.67 31.17 1.63
C SER A 74 -10.48 29.84 1.57
N HIS A 75 -11.13 29.57 0.45
CA HIS A 75 -12.11 28.48 0.19
C HIS A 75 -11.46 27.22 -0.43
N SER A 76 -12.04 26.03 -0.18
CA SER A 76 -12.03 24.84 -1.08
C SER A 76 -13.15 23.82 -0.73
N SER A 77 -13.51 23.03 -1.76
CA SER A 77 -14.67 22.15 -2.07
C SER A 77 -15.01 21.03 -1.06
N MET A 78 -16.22 20.43 -1.12
CA MET A 78 -16.87 19.75 0.01
C MET A 78 -17.67 18.44 -0.33
N THR A 79 -17.33 17.31 0.33
CA THR A 79 -17.81 15.91 0.12
C THR A 79 -18.65 15.30 1.27
N VAL A 80 -19.46 14.25 1.02
CA VAL A 80 -20.45 13.63 1.95
C VAL A 80 -19.92 12.37 2.67
N LYS A 81 -20.24 12.19 3.97
CA LYS A 81 -19.93 11.01 4.81
C LYS A 81 -21.19 10.26 5.27
N ALA A 82 -21.13 8.94 5.35
CA ALA A 82 -22.04 8.10 6.13
C ALA A 82 -21.23 7.09 6.96
N VAL A 83 -21.49 6.96 8.27
CA VAL A 83 -20.82 5.99 9.15
C VAL A 83 -21.86 5.30 10.04
N ALA A 84 -21.80 3.97 10.08
CA ALA A 84 -22.23 3.17 11.22
C ALA A 84 -21.12 2.14 11.50
N GLN A 85 -20.36 2.33 12.58
CA GLN A 85 -19.43 1.33 13.12
C GLN A 85 -19.52 1.35 14.65
N THR A 86 -19.55 0.17 15.26
CA THR A 86 -19.35 -0.07 16.69
C THR A 86 -17.86 0.13 17.02
N GLU A 87 -17.52 0.97 18.01
CA GLU A 87 -16.13 1.31 18.35
C GLU A 87 -15.33 0.07 18.84
N GLU A 88 -14.14 -0.18 18.27
CA GLU A 88 -13.24 -1.26 18.72
C GLU A 88 -12.60 -0.93 20.08
N PRO A 89 -12.42 -1.93 20.98
CA PRO A 89 -11.85 -1.72 22.31
C PRO A 89 -10.36 -1.36 22.29
N LEU A 90 -9.86 -0.79 23.40
CA LEU A 90 -8.49 -0.29 23.53
C LEU A 90 -7.51 -1.40 23.93
N ARG A 91 -6.34 -1.46 23.28
CA ARG A 91 -5.32 -2.49 23.46
C ARG A 91 -3.97 -1.84 23.74
N VAL A 92 -3.40 -2.09 24.92
CA VAL A 92 -2.21 -1.39 25.42
C VAL A 92 -1.09 -2.40 25.72
N MET A 93 0.14 -2.05 25.35
CA MET A 93 1.33 -2.74 25.85
C MET A 93 2.18 -1.79 26.67
N ILE A 94 2.77 -2.31 27.75
CA ILE A 94 3.76 -1.59 28.53
C ILE A 94 4.99 -2.46 28.78
N SER A 95 6.16 -1.90 28.48
CA SER A 95 7.46 -2.54 28.59
C SER A 95 8.46 -1.62 29.31
N GLY A 96 9.62 -2.17 29.63
CA GLY A 96 10.70 -1.50 30.37
C GLY A 96 11.45 -2.47 31.28
N ALA A 97 12.61 -2.03 31.75
CA ALA A 97 13.53 -2.85 32.53
C ALA A 97 12.92 -3.39 33.84
N PRO A 98 13.39 -4.52 34.40
CA PRO A 98 12.96 -5.00 35.72
C PRO A 98 13.00 -3.89 36.78
N ALA A 99 11.95 -3.75 37.60
CA ALA A 99 11.74 -2.64 38.56
C ALA A 99 11.50 -1.22 37.99
N SER A 100 11.25 -1.07 36.69
CA SER A 100 10.93 0.25 36.12
C SER A 100 9.59 0.87 36.55
N GLY A 101 8.77 0.15 37.31
CA GLY A 101 7.45 0.64 37.78
C GLY A 101 6.26 0.24 36.90
N LYS A 102 6.45 -0.63 35.89
CA LYS A 102 5.38 -1.13 34.99
C LYS A 102 4.13 -1.57 35.72
N GLY A 103 4.24 -2.54 36.64
CA GLY A 103 3.08 -3.10 37.34
C GLY A 103 2.25 -2.05 38.09
N THR A 104 2.90 -1.03 38.65
CA THR A 104 2.22 0.11 39.28
C THR A 104 1.42 0.91 38.26
N GLN A 105 2.01 1.20 37.09
CA GLN A 105 1.32 1.92 36.02
C GLN A 105 0.19 1.08 35.39
N CYS A 106 0.40 -0.22 35.19
CA CYS A 106 -0.63 -1.16 34.72
C CYS A 106 -1.90 -1.09 35.58
N GLN A 107 -1.75 -1.12 36.91
CA GLN A 107 -2.88 -1.03 37.84
C GLN A 107 -3.67 0.26 37.68
N LEU A 108 -2.98 1.39 37.49
CA LEU A 108 -3.63 2.69 37.29
C LEU A 108 -4.34 2.77 35.93
N ILE A 109 -3.72 2.26 34.87
CA ILE A 109 -4.29 2.24 33.51
C ILE A 109 -5.53 1.34 33.46
N THR A 110 -5.41 0.10 33.93
CA THR A 110 -6.53 -0.85 34.00
C THR A 110 -7.70 -0.28 34.80
N LYS A 111 -7.44 0.39 35.93
CA LYS A 111 -8.51 1.00 36.73
C LYS A 111 -9.21 2.17 36.03
N LYS A 112 -8.48 2.96 35.23
CA LYS A 112 -9.04 4.15 34.55
C LYS A 112 -9.75 3.82 33.25
N TYR A 113 -9.21 2.89 32.47
CA TYR A 113 -9.66 2.55 31.12
C TYR A 113 -10.42 1.23 31.03
N ASP A 114 -10.67 0.57 32.17
CA ASP A 114 -11.39 -0.70 32.29
C ASP A 114 -10.79 -1.85 31.45
N LEU A 115 -9.46 -1.92 31.36
CA LEU A 115 -8.75 -2.91 30.55
C LEU A 115 -8.43 -4.18 31.32
N VAL A 116 -8.51 -5.33 30.67
CA VAL A 116 -8.04 -6.58 31.27
C VAL A 116 -6.52 -6.60 31.43
N HIS A 117 -6.02 -6.62 32.67
CA HIS A 117 -4.60 -6.72 32.97
C HIS A 117 -4.07 -8.14 32.74
N VAL A 118 -3.05 -8.28 31.90
CA VAL A 118 -2.44 -9.56 31.54
C VAL A 118 -0.93 -9.47 31.75
N ALA A 119 -0.43 -10.13 32.79
CA ALA A 119 0.99 -10.21 33.11
C ALA A 119 1.51 -11.64 32.88
N ALA A 120 2.43 -11.81 31.92
CA ALA A 120 3.01 -13.12 31.61
C ALA A 120 3.70 -13.77 32.83
N GLY A 121 4.32 -12.95 33.70
CA GLY A 121 4.96 -13.44 34.93
C GLY A 121 3.97 -13.97 35.98
N ASP A 122 2.73 -13.51 35.95
CA ASP A 122 1.69 -13.92 36.91
C ASP A 122 1.04 -15.22 36.43
N LEU A 123 0.78 -15.31 35.12
CA LEU A 123 0.34 -16.54 34.48
C LEU A 123 1.33 -17.68 34.72
N LEU A 124 2.64 -17.43 34.55
CA LEU A 124 3.69 -18.43 34.81
C LEU A 124 3.74 -18.88 36.28
N ARG A 125 3.56 -17.96 37.24
CA ARG A 125 3.54 -18.31 38.66
C ARG A 125 2.30 -19.11 39.04
N ALA A 126 1.14 -18.77 38.48
CA ALA A 126 -0.08 -19.55 38.66
C ALA A 126 0.09 -20.99 38.14
N GLU A 127 0.72 -21.19 36.98
CA GLU A 127 1.02 -22.53 36.45
C GLU A 127 2.00 -23.33 37.33
N ILE A 128 2.95 -22.66 37.97
CA ILE A 128 3.87 -23.30 38.93
C ILE A 128 3.11 -23.76 40.18
N GLU A 129 2.18 -22.95 40.69
CA GLU A 129 1.36 -23.26 41.86
C GLU A 129 0.37 -24.41 41.59
N THR A 130 -0.20 -24.49 40.39
CA THR A 130 -1.08 -25.60 39.99
C THR A 130 -0.32 -26.90 39.71
N GLY A 131 1.01 -26.83 39.55
CA GLY A 131 1.88 -27.99 39.33
C GLY A 131 1.77 -28.59 37.93
N SER A 132 1.35 -27.80 36.93
CA SER A 132 1.24 -28.24 35.54
C SER A 132 2.60 -28.64 34.95
N GLU A 133 2.59 -29.42 33.87
CA GLU A 133 3.83 -29.85 33.20
C GLU A 133 4.63 -28.65 32.68
N ASN A 134 3.94 -27.65 32.12
CA ASN A 134 4.54 -26.38 31.71
C ASN A 134 5.02 -25.56 32.92
N GLY A 135 4.29 -25.58 34.04
CA GLY A 135 4.70 -24.94 35.29
C GLY A 135 6.00 -25.51 35.84
N LYS A 136 6.17 -26.84 35.83
CA LYS A 136 7.42 -27.51 36.27
C LYS A 136 8.62 -27.09 35.42
N ARG A 137 8.45 -27.05 34.09
CA ARG A 137 9.49 -26.58 33.15
C ARG A 137 9.81 -25.10 33.36
N ALA A 138 8.78 -24.25 33.46
CA ALA A 138 8.95 -22.81 33.69
C ALA A 138 9.70 -22.51 35.00
N LYS A 139 9.43 -23.28 36.06
CA LYS A 139 10.10 -23.14 37.36
C LYS A 139 11.62 -23.24 37.25
N GLU A 140 12.14 -24.20 36.47
CA GLU A 140 13.59 -24.40 36.32
C GLU A 140 14.28 -23.19 35.67
N TYR A 141 13.69 -22.61 34.62
CA TYR A 141 14.22 -21.42 33.96
C TYR A 141 14.14 -20.18 34.86
N MET A 142 13.02 -20.02 35.59
CA MET A 142 12.82 -18.90 36.51
C MET A 142 13.77 -18.93 37.70
N GLU A 143 14.06 -20.11 38.27
CA GLU A 143 15.03 -20.28 39.36
C GLU A 143 16.46 -19.89 38.96
N LYS A 144 16.84 -20.16 37.70
CA LYS A 144 18.12 -19.79 37.07
C LYS A 144 18.19 -18.33 36.60
N GLY A 145 17.10 -17.56 36.71
CA GLY A 145 17.03 -16.17 36.23
C GLY A 145 17.01 -16.02 34.71
N GLN A 146 16.70 -17.10 33.98
CA GLN A 146 16.61 -17.14 32.52
C GLN A 146 15.17 -16.85 32.05
N LEU A 147 15.02 -16.47 30.79
CA LEU A 147 13.69 -16.38 30.16
C LEU A 147 13.12 -17.78 29.97
N VAL A 148 11.83 -17.93 30.29
CA VAL A 148 11.07 -19.15 29.96
C VAL A 148 10.93 -19.23 28.44
N PRO A 149 11.05 -20.42 27.82
CA PRO A 149 10.93 -20.59 26.37
C PRO A 149 9.68 -19.93 25.78
N ASP A 150 9.88 -19.24 24.66
CA ASP A 150 8.86 -18.37 24.04
C ASP A 150 7.57 -19.12 23.72
N GLU A 151 7.66 -20.37 23.26
CA GLU A 151 6.50 -21.23 22.95
C GLU A 151 5.51 -21.36 24.11
N ILE A 152 6.03 -21.51 25.34
CA ILE A 152 5.20 -21.66 26.55
C ILE A 152 4.50 -20.33 26.84
N VAL A 153 5.24 -19.22 26.80
CA VAL A 153 4.71 -17.89 27.17
C VAL A 153 3.70 -17.40 26.13
N VAL A 154 3.97 -17.59 24.83
CA VAL A 154 3.09 -17.21 23.72
C VAL A 154 1.73 -17.91 23.84
N MET A 155 1.71 -19.22 24.05
CA MET A 155 0.46 -19.97 24.20
C MET A 155 -0.37 -19.49 25.39
N MET A 156 0.27 -19.28 26.54
CA MET A 156 -0.42 -18.81 27.75
C MET A 156 -1.01 -17.40 27.59
N VAL A 157 -0.28 -16.49 26.93
CA VAL A 157 -0.77 -15.13 26.66
C VAL A 157 -1.93 -15.17 25.65
N LYS A 158 -1.80 -15.97 24.58
CA LYS A 158 -2.87 -16.17 23.58
C LYS A 158 -4.17 -16.62 24.24
N ASP A 159 -4.11 -17.68 25.04
CA ASP A 159 -5.30 -18.24 25.70
C ASP A 159 -5.95 -17.25 26.66
N ARG A 160 -5.16 -16.36 27.26
CA ARG A 160 -5.68 -15.28 28.12
C ARG A 160 -6.37 -14.16 27.33
N LEU A 161 -5.81 -13.76 26.20
CA LEU A 161 -6.33 -12.69 25.34
C LEU A 161 -7.60 -13.08 24.58
N LEU A 162 -7.82 -14.38 24.33
CA LEU A 162 -9.03 -14.89 23.67
C LEU A 162 -10.27 -14.99 24.57
N LYS A 163 -10.15 -14.70 25.87
CA LYS A 163 -11.30 -14.75 26.78
C LYS A 163 -12.28 -13.60 26.50
N PRO A 164 -13.59 -13.81 26.71
CA PRO A 164 -14.62 -12.79 26.40
C PRO A 164 -14.36 -11.43 27.02
N ASP A 165 -13.87 -11.40 28.26
CA ASP A 165 -13.54 -10.16 28.97
C ASP A 165 -12.47 -9.33 28.25
N SER A 166 -11.45 -9.98 27.69
CA SER A 166 -10.38 -9.33 26.92
C SER A 166 -10.83 -8.85 25.55
N VAL A 167 -11.79 -9.54 24.94
CA VAL A 167 -12.36 -9.18 23.63
C VAL A 167 -13.33 -8.00 23.75
N GLU A 168 -14.14 -7.96 24.81
CA GLU A 168 -15.15 -6.91 25.03
C GLU A 168 -14.53 -5.63 25.58
N ASN A 169 -13.70 -5.73 26.61
CA ASN A 169 -13.19 -4.56 27.34
C ASN A 169 -11.79 -4.11 26.87
N GLY A 170 -11.15 -4.90 25.99
CA GLY A 170 -9.77 -4.69 25.62
C GLY A 170 -8.79 -5.20 26.68
N TRP A 171 -7.49 -5.02 26.43
CA TRP A 171 -6.45 -5.66 27.22
C TRP A 171 -5.20 -4.79 27.39
N LEU A 172 -4.48 -5.05 28.47
CA LEU A 172 -3.20 -4.44 28.80
C LEU A 172 -2.15 -5.53 29.08
N LEU A 173 -1.13 -5.62 28.23
CA LEU A 173 -0.01 -6.54 28.43
C LEU A 173 1.10 -5.88 29.25
N ASP A 174 1.44 -6.51 30.37
CA ASP A 174 2.50 -6.06 31.30
C ASP A 174 3.81 -6.82 31.07
N GLY A 175 4.80 -6.13 30.52
CA GLY A 175 6.14 -6.65 30.34
C GLY A 175 6.21 -7.85 29.39
N TYR A 176 5.31 -7.91 28.42
CA TYR A 176 5.29 -8.83 27.28
C TYR A 176 4.98 -8.02 26.02
N PRO A 177 5.66 -8.26 24.88
CA PRO A 177 6.71 -9.25 24.64
C PRO A 177 8.09 -8.86 25.24
N ARG A 178 8.93 -9.87 25.51
CA ARG A 178 10.31 -9.73 26.03
C ARG A 178 11.41 -10.15 25.05
N SER A 179 11.05 -10.84 23.98
CA SER A 179 11.94 -11.25 22.89
C SER A 179 11.30 -10.90 21.54
N LEU A 180 12.11 -10.85 20.49
CA LEU A 180 11.61 -10.63 19.13
C LEU A 180 10.63 -11.74 18.71
N SER A 181 10.91 -12.99 19.04
CA SER A 181 10.04 -14.13 18.70
C SER A 181 8.67 -14.03 19.37
N GLN A 182 8.61 -13.56 20.63
CA GLN A 182 7.33 -13.29 21.31
C GLN A 182 6.53 -12.17 20.62
N ALA A 183 7.22 -11.13 20.14
CA ALA A 183 6.59 -10.03 19.41
C ALA A 183 6.06 -10.48 18.03
N ILE A 184 6.83 -11.30 17.31
CA ILE A 184 6.43 -11.90 16.02
C ILE A 184 5.20 -12.79 16.23
N ALA A 185 5.27 -13.72 17.18
CA ALA A 185 4.18 -14.65 17.43
C ALA A 185 2.87 -13.93 17.80
N LEU A 186 2.96 -12.86 18.58
CA LEU A 186 1.79 -12.08 18.96
C LEU A 186 1.16 -11.35 17.75
N LYS A 187 1.98 -10.88 16.79
CA LYS A 187 1.53 -10.30 15.52
C LYS A 187 0.94 -11.35 14.56
N GLU A 188 1.57 -12.51 14.43
CA GLU A 188 1.05 -13.64 13.62
C GLU A 188 -0.31 -14.13 14.13
N LEU A 189 -0.54 -14.06 15.43
CA LEU A 189 -1.82 -14.39 16.06
C LEU A 189 -2.89 -13.29 15.92
N GLY A 190 -2.56 -12.15 15.30
CA GLY A 190 -3.49 -11.05 15.04
C GLY A 190 -3.75 -10.13 16.24
N PHE A 191 -2.95 -10.20 17.30
CA PHE A 191 -3.08 -9.28 18.44
C PHE A 191 -2.20 -8.05 18.21
N GLU A 192 -2.75 -7.00 17.65
CA GLU A 192 -2.02 -5.74 17.46
C GLU A 192 -2.39 -4.73 18.56
N PRO A 193 -1.40 -4.17 19.28
CA PRO A 193 -1.67 -3.13 20.26
C PRO A 193 -1.84 -1.77 19.58
N ASP A 194 -2.61 -0.89 20.19
CA ASP A 194 -2.80 0.47 19.69
C ASP A 194 -1.67 1.40 20.11
N ILE A 195 -1.02 1.07 21.24
CA ILE A 195 0.09 1.83 21.80
C ILE A 195 1.05 0.91 22.53
N PHE A 196 2.34 1.23 22.40
CA PHE A 196 3.43 0.54 23.10
C PHE A 196 4.16 1.52 24.01
N ILE A 197 4.07 1.33 25.32
CA ILE A 197 4.63 2.26 26.32
C ILE A 197 5.97 1.70 26.81
N LEU A 198 7.06 2.42 26.63
CA LEU A 198 8.37 2.06 27.17
C LEU A 198 8.73 2.96 28.36
N LEU A 199 8.89 2.37 29.55
CA LEU A 199 9.38 3.07 30.75
C LEU A 199 10.91 3.02 30.83
N GLU A 200 11.55 4.19 30.73
CA GLU A 200 13.01 4.37 30.82
C GLU A 200 13.42 4.83 32.23
N VAL A 201 14.29 4.06 32.90
CA VAL A 201 14.76 4.32 34.27
C VAL A 201 16.26 4.01 34.34
N SER A 202 17.04 4.78 35.09
CA SER A 202 18.48 4.51 35.23
C SER A 202 18.77 3.23 36.00
N GLU A 203 19.83 2.50 35.61
CA GLU A 203 20.17 1.20 36.19
C GLU A 203 20.39 1.23 37.71
N ASP A 204 21.06 2.26 38.22
CA ASP A 204 21.33 2.43 39.66
C ASP A 204 20.02 2.44 40.48
N ILE A 205 19.00 3.12 39.96
CA ILE A 205 17.67 3.20 40.57
C ILE A 205 16.95 1.84 40.46
N LEU A 206 17.10 1.14 39.35
CA LEU A 206 16.47 -0.17 39.13
C LEU A 206 17.00 -1.24 40.09
N VAL A 207 18.30 -1.28 40.32
CA VAL A 207 18.94 -2.21 41.26
C VAL A 207 18.48 -1.92 42.70
N GLU A 208 18.49 -0.65 43.14
CA GLU A 208 17.99 -0.25 44.46
C GLU A 208 16.51 -0.68 44.65
N ARG A 209 15.68 -0.47 43.61
CA ARG A 209 14.24 -0.80 43.64
C ARG A 209 13.94 -2.31 43.70
N VAL A 210 14.80 -3.17 43.15
CA VAL A 210 14.62 -4.64 43.27
C VAL A 210 15.00 -5.14 44.65
N VAL A 211 16.16 -4.73 45.17
CA VAL A 211 16.67 -5.21 46.46
C VAL A 211 15.71 -4.82 47.61
N GLY A 212 15.05 -3.66 47.50
CA GLY A 212 14.06 -3.19 48.47
C GLY A 212 12.66 -3.84 48.37
N ARG A 213 12.40 -4.71 47.40
CA ARG A 213 11.08 -5.31 47.15
C ARG A 213 10.76 -6.45 48.12
N ARG A 214 9.52 -6.50 48.60
CA ARG A 214 9.01 -7.55 49.48
C ARG A 214 7.62 -8.01 49.03
N LEU A 215 7.32 -9.29 49.21
CA LEU A 215 6.04 -9.91 48.91
C LEU A 215 5.31 -10.24 50.22
N ASP A 216 4.04 -9.89 50.30
CA ASP A 216 3.15 -10.43 51.33
C ASP A 216 2.58 -11.79 50.86
N PRO A 217 2.93 -12.91 51.52
CA PRO A 217 2.49 -14.24 51.11
C PRO A 217 0.99 -14.48 51.27
N VAL A 218 0.28 -13.64 52.02
CA VAL A 218 -1.17 -13.78 52.27
C VAL A 218 -1.99 -13.05 51.22
N THR A 219 -1.58 -11.83 50.86
CA THR A 219 -2.34 -10.96 49.93
C THR A 219 -1.79 -10.96 48.52
N GLY A 220 -0.56 -11.44 48.32
CA GLY A 220 0.16 -11.32 47.05
C GLY A 220 0.64 -9.89 46.74
N LYS A 221 0.38 -8.91 47.61
CA LYS A 221 0.76 -7.50 47.42
C LYS A 221 2.27 -7.33 47.55
N ILE A 222 2.83 -6.50 46.68
CA ILE A 222 4.24 -6.15 46.67
C ILE A 222 4.45 -4.84 47.44
N TYR A 223 5.38 -4.85 48.38
CA TYR A 223 5.83 -3.70 49.16
C TYR A 223 7.25 -3.32 48.79
N HIS A 224 7.64 -2.08 49.08
CA HIS A 224 9.02 -1.63 48.96
C HIS A 224 9.45 -0.93 50.25
N LEU A 225 10.55 -1.39 50.88
CA LEU A 225 10.97 -0.93 52.21
C LEU A 225 11.10 0.61 52.34
N LYS A 226 11.53 1.29 51.28
CA LYS A 226 11.67 2.76 51.19
C LYS A 226 10.45 3.49 50.60
N TYR A 227 10.00 3.09 49.40
CA TYR A 227 9.00 3.84 48.61
C TYR A 227 7.54 3.44 48.90
N SER A 228 7.29 2.27 49.48
CA SER A 228 5.94 1.79 49.81
C SER A 228 6.01 0.81 50.99
N PRO A 229 6.30 1.32 52.21
CA PRO A 229 6.43 0.49 53.40
C PRO A 229 5.05 -0.10 53.81
N PRO A 230 5.04 -1.25 54.49
CA PRO A 230 3.81 -1.90 54.95
C PRO A 230 3.01 -1.02 55.93
N GLU A 231 1.68 -1.05 55.82
CA GLU A 231 0.81 -0.19 56.63
C GLU A 231 0.79 -0.57 58.12
N THR A 232 1.08 -1.84 58.44
CA THR A 232 1.09 -2.35 59.82
C THR A 232 2.34 -3.20 60.10
N LYS A 233 2.70 -3.30 61.38
CA LYS A 233 3.84 -4.09 61.84
C LYS A 233 3.64 -5.59 61.60
N GLU A 234 2.41 -6.07 61.68
CA GLU A 234 2.04 -7.45 61.38
C GLU A 234 2.27 -7.82 59.91
N ILE A 235 1.99 -6.90 58.99
CA ILE A 235 2.31 -7.10 57.56
C ILE A 235 3.83 -7.07 57.39
N ALA A 236 4.53 -6.13 58.03
CA ALA A 236 5.99 -6.01 57.94
C ALA A 236 6.73 -7.29 58.36
N ASP A 237 6.31 -7.92 59.46
CA ASP A 237 6.98 -9.10 60.01
C ASP A 237 6.77 -10.37 59.16
N ARG A 238 5.70 -10.43 58.33
CA ARG A 238 5.42 -11.57 57.44
C ARG A 238 5.92 -11.39 56.01
N LEU A 239 6.51 -10.25 55.67
CA LEU A 239 7.02 -9.96 54.34
C LEU A 239 8.21 -10.86 53.99
N THR A 240 8.17 -11.50 52.82
CA THR A 240 9.27 -12.30 52.31
C THR A 240 9.92 -11.64 51.09
N GLN A 241 11.21 -11.85 50.90
CA GLN A 241 11.87 -11.49 49.65
C GLN A 241 11.65 -12.63 48.65
N ARG A 242 11.31 -12.30 47.40
CA ARG A 242 11.20 -13.33 46.35
C ARG A 242 12.59 -13.87 46.05
N PHE A 243 12.67 -15.16 45.74
CA PHE A 243 13.95 -15.83 45.48
C PHE A 243 14.70 -15.28 44.24
N ASP A 244 14.02 -14.52 43.37
CA ASP A 244 14.55 -13.88 42.16
C ASP A 244 14.87 -12.38 42.34
N ASP A 245 14.54 -11.78 43.48
CA ASP A 245 14.79 -10.37 43.78
C ASP A 245 16.16 -10.18 44.50
N THR A 246 17.25 -10.75 43.96
CA THR A 246 18.64 -10.52 44.44
C THR A 246 19.43 -9.62 43.50
N GLU A 247 20.52 -9.00 43.98
CA GLU A 247 21.34 -8.09 43.18
C GLU A 247 21.98 -8.80 41.96
N GLU A 248 22.43 -10.04 42.12
CA GLU A 248 23.05 -10.82 41.05
C GLU A 248 22.02 -11.19 39.98
N LYS A 249 20.81 -11.59 40.40
CA LYS A 249 19.74 -12.00 39.49
C LYS A 249 19.12 -10.81 38.75
N VAL A 250 19.03 -9.64 39.37
CA VAL A 250 18.54 -8.44 38.66
C VAL A 250 19.52 -7.99 37.59
N LYS A 251 20.83 -8.02 37.85
CA LYS A 251 21.86 -7.68 36.85
C LYS A 251 21.78 -8.58 35.61
N LEU A 252 21.57 -9.89 35.82
CA LEU A 252 21.36 -10.83 34.72
C LEU A 252 20.13 -10.46 33.88
N ARG A 253 19.00 -10.15 34.53
CA ARG A 253 17.75 -9.75 33.86
C ARG A 253 17.86 -8.40 33.14
N LEU A 254 18.64 -7.46 33.67
CA LEU A 254 18.93 -6.18 33.02
C LEU A 254 19.75 -6.40 31.75
N ASN A 255 20.79 -7.24 31.81
CA ASN A 255 21.57 -7.58 30.62
C ASN A 255 20.70 -8.24 29.54
N THR A 256 19.87 -9.21 29.90
CA THR A 256 18.91 -9.83 28.97
C THR A 256 17.90 -8.82 28.42
N HIS A 257 17.46 -7.84 29.23
CA HIS A 257 16.59 -6.78 28.75
C HIS A 257 17.29 -5.91 27.70
N HIS A 258 18.52 -5.45 27.96
CA HIS A 258 19.27 -4.62 27.00
C HIS A 258 19.57 -5.34 25.68
N GLN A 259 19.88 -6.64 25.74
CA GLN A 259 20.11 -7.45 24.55
C GLN A 259 18.86 -7.59 23.66
N ASN A 260 17.66 -7.57 24.24
CA ASN A 260 16.42 -7.87 23.51
C ASN A 260 15.54 -6.64 23.24
N VAL A 261 15.68 -5.56 24.01
CA VAL A 261 14.75 -4.43 23.98
C VAL A 261 14.75 -3.74 22.61
N GLU A 262 15.90 -3.55 21.98
CA GLU A 262 15.98 -2.93 20.65
C GLU A 262 15.28 -3.77 19.59
N ALA A 263 15.45 -5.10 19.63
CA ALA A 263 14.78 -6.02 18.72
C ALA A 263 13.25 -5.97 18.89
N VAL A 264 12.74 -5.90 20.12
CA VAL A 264 11.30 -5.75 20.39
C VAL A 264 10.78 -4.38 19.94
N LEU A 265 11.52 -3.30 20.22
CA LEU A 265 11.14 -1.94 19.82
C LEU A 265 11.08 -1.77 18.31
N SER A 266 11.94 -2.47 17.56
CA SER A 266 11.93 -2.43 16.09
C SER A 266 10.59 -2.86 15.48
N MET A 267 9.81 -3.70 16.18
CA MET A 267 8.51 -4.19 15.73
C MET A 267 7.35 -3.22 15.98
N PHE A 268 7.46 -2.35 16.98
CA PHE A 268 6.39 -1.45 17.43
C PHE A 268 6.78 0.03 17.33
N LYS A 269 7.81 0.36 16.54
CA LYS A 269 8.40 1.71 16.44
C LYS A 269 7.35 2.80 16.16
N ASP A 270 6.37 2.50 15.31
CA ASP A 270 5.35 3.47 14.86
C ASP A 270 4.32 3.83 15.93
N ILE A 271 4.18 3.01 16.98
CA ILE A 271 3.20 3.18 18.07
C ILE A 271 3.87 3.30 19.44
N THR A 272 5.21 3.36 19.48
CA THR A 272 5.97 3.39 20.72
C THR A 272 6.04 4.80 21.29
N ILE A 273 5.70 4.94 22.58
CA ILE A 273 5.98 6.13 23.38
C ILE A 273 7.02 5.81 24.45
N LYS A 274 8.00 6.70 24.60
CA LYS A 274 9.02 6.60 25.65
C LYS A 274 8.65 7.54 26.79
N ILE A 275 8.63 7.01 28.01
CA ILE A 275 8.26 7.76 29.21
C ILE A 275 9.38 7.64 30.24
N ASN A 276 9.78 8.79 30.78
CA ASN A 276 10.77 8.87 31.84
C ASN A 276 10.21 8.31 33.16
N GLY A 277 10.58 7.09 33.52
CA GLY A 277 10.16 6.41 34.75
C GLY A 277 10.99 6.77 36.00
N ASN A 278 11.92 7.73 35.89
CA ASN A 278 12.65 8.26 37.04
C ASN A 278 11.80 9.26 37.87
N ALA A 279 10.69 9.76 37.32
CA ALA A 279 9.78 10.70 37.98
C ALA A 279 8.89 10.02 39.04
N SER A 280 8.04 10.82 39.72
CA SER A 280 7.05 10.32 40.69
C SER A 280 6.01 9.40 40.01
N GLN A 281 5.35 8.55 40.80
CA GLN A 281 4.32 7.64 40.27
C GLN A 281 3.20 8.40 39.55
N GLU A 282 2.78 9.52 40.11
CA GLU A 282 1.71 10.38 39.60
C GLU A 282 2.11 11.09 38.30
N ASP A 283 3.35 11.58 38.19
CA ASP A 283 3.83 12.26 36.98
C ASP A 283 3.98 11.31 35.80
N VAL A 284 4.46 10.08 36.06
CA VAL A 284 4.55 9.03 35.04
C VAL A 284 3.16 8.65 34.56
N PHE A 285 2.19 8.48 35.47
CA PHE A 285 0.82 8.16 35.09
C PHE A 285 0.16 9.28 34.30
N THR A 286 0.38 10.54 34.69
CA THR A 286 -0.17 11.70 33.98
C THR A 286 0.31 11.77 32.52
N GLN A 287 1.58 11.43 32.27
CA GLN A 287 2.12 11.34 30.91
C GLN A 287 1.49 10.20 30.11
N ILE A 288 1.38 9.01 30.70
CA ILE A 288 0.71 7.85 30.06
C ILE A 288 -0.73 8.20 29.71
N ASP A 289 -1.44 8.79 30.66
CA ASP A 289 -2.84 9.14 30.55
C ASP A 289 -3.11 10.16 29.44
N ALA A 290 -2.24 11.17 29.30
CA ALA A 290 -2.32 12.13 28.21
C ALA A 290 -2.15 11.46 26.84
N SER A 291 -1.21 10.52 26.72
CA SER A 291 -1.00 9.78 25.46
C SER A 291 -2.18 8.86 25.12
N LEU A 292 -2.72 8.13 26.10
CA LEU A 292 -3.90 7.26 25.90
C LEU A 292 -5.15 8.07 25.54
N THR A 293 -5.37 9.21 26.21
CA THR A 293 -6.48 10.12 25.91
C THR A 293 -6.36 10.68 24.48
N THR A 294 -5.16 11.13 24.09
CA THR A 294 -4.89 11.62 22.73
C THR A 294 -5.17 10.54 21.68
N LEU A 295 -4.76 9.29 21.94
CA LEU A 295 -5.02 8.17 21.04
C LEU A 295 -6.51 7.88 20.89
N LEU A 296 -7.27 7.90 21.99
CA LEU A 296 -8.73 7.73 21.93
C LEU A 296 -9.43 8.87 21.19
N GLU A 297 -8.93 10.10 21.31
CA GLU A 297 -9.39 11.24 20.51
C GLU A 297 -9.04 11.09 19.02
N GLN A 298 -7.87 10.54 18.70
CA GLN A 298 -7.42 10.24 17.33
C GLN A 298 -8.20 9.08 16.69
N ARG A 299 -8.52 8.02 17.45
CA ARG A 299 -9.42 6.93 17.00
C ARG A 299 -10.80 7.48 16.65
N LYS A 300 -11.28 8.45 17.42
CA LYS A 300 -12.51 9.17 17.08
C LYS A 300 -12.32 10.02 15.82
N SER A 301 -11.11 10.45 15.45
CA SER A 301 -10.75 11.29 14.29
C SER A 301 -10.62 10.54 12.94
N SER A 302 -10.64 9.20 12.88
CA SER A 302 -10.43 8.45 11.63
C SER A 302 -11.69 8.33 10.77
N SER A 303 -12.18 9.47 10.27
CA SER A 303 -13.30 9.52 9.34
C SER A 303 -12.81 10.13 8.02
N GLU A 304 -12.88 9.34 6.94
CA GLU A 304 -12.48 9.62 5.54
C GLU A 304 -12.52 11.11 5.14
N SER A 305 -11.46 11.69 4.57
CA SER A 305 -11.41 13.14 4.33
C SER A 305 -12.22 13.60 3.10
N MET A 306 -12.32 12.78 2.04
CA MET A 306 -13.03 13.10 0.78
C MET A 306 -13.51 11.84 0.04
N ILE A 307 -14.61 11.89 -0.72
CA ILE A 307 -15.15 10.78 -1.53
C ILE A 307 -15.60 11.23 -2.94
N VAL A 308 -15.06 10.65 -4.01
CA VAL A 308 -15.48 10.96 -5.39
C VAL A 308 -15.95 9.70 -6.12
N GLY A 309 -16.78 9.84 -7.16
CA GLY A 309 -17.38 8.69 -7.84
C GLY A 309 -17.65 8.93 -9.31
N GLY A 310 -17.80 7.84 -10.05
CA GLY A 310 -18.07 7.85 -11.48
C GLY A 310 -18.72 6.55 -11.94
N ASN A 311 -18.60 6.21 -13.23
CA ASN A 311 -19.25 5.03 -13.78
C ASN A 311 -18.60 3.75 -13.24
N GLY A 312 -19.31 3.09 -12.32
CA GLY A 312 -18.85 1.83 -11.75
C GLY A 312 -17.66 1.98 -10.81
N PHE A 313 -17.43 3.17 -10.22
CA PHE A 313 -16.42 3.35 -9.19
C PHE A 313 -16.77 4.38 -8.12
N LEU A 314 -16.17 4.21 -6.95
CA LEU A 314 -16.10 5.14 -5.84
C LEU A 314 -14.63 5.22 -5.37
N TYR A 315 -14.18 6.40 -4.99
CA TYR A 315 -12.87 6.62 -4.39
C TYR A 315 -13.05 7.35 -3.06
N ALA A 316 -12.32 6.95 -2.03
CA ALA A 316 -12.27 7.66 -0.76
C ALA A 316 -10.82 7.97 -0.39
N LEU A 317 -10.59 9.21 -0.01
CA LEU A 317 -9.34 9.70 0.52
C LEU A 317 -9.33 9.51 2.03
N ALA A 318 -8.34 8.80 2.54
CA ALA A 318 -8.06 8.65 3.97
C ALA A 318 -6.72 9.34 4.30
N PRO A 319 -6.66 10.19 5.34
CA PRO A 319 -5.39 10.67 5.87
C PRO A 319 -4.62 9.51 6.51
N SER A 320 -3.30 9.42 6.29
CA SER A 320 -2.44 8.47 6.99
C SER A 320 -2.23 8.91 8.44
N LEU A 321 -2.15 7.94 9.37
CA LEU A 321 -1.95 8.11 10.82
C LEU A 321 -0.73 8.97 11.18
N ASN A 322 0.25 9.10 10.27
CA ASN A 322 1.40 9.99 10.38
C ASN A 322 1.38 11.00 9.22
N SER A 323 1.38 12.30 9.56
CA SER A 323 0.90 13.45 8.79
C SER A 323 1.61 13.84 7.47
N SER A 324 2.27 12.92 6.77
CA SER A 324 2.91 13.20 5.48
C SER A 324 2.20 12.55 4.29
N ASN A 325 1.38 11.52 4.52
CA ASN A 325 0.84 10.71 3.44
C ASN A 325 -0.70 10.70 3.37
N SER A 326 -1.22 10.62 2.16
CA SER A 326 -2.62 10.37 1.83
C SER A 326 -2.77 8.99 1.22
N ILE A 327 -3.87 8.32 1.53
CA ILE A 327 -4.28 7.05 0.94
C ILE A 327 -5.55 7.31 0.12
N LEU A 328 -5.53 7.00 -1.18
CA LEU A 328 -6.75 7.00 -2.00
C LEU A 328 -7.17 5.55 -2.23
N GLY A 329 -8.26 5.15 -1.58
CA GLY A 329 -8.95 3.89 -1.78
C GLY A 329 -9.91 3.96 -2.96
N CYS A 330 -10.14 2.84 -3.64
CA CYS A 330 -11.06 2.68 -4.74
C CYS A 330 -11.94 1.46 -4.52
N TRP A 331 -13.21 1.60 -4.84
CA TRP A 331 -14.21 0.54 -4.93
C TRP A 331 -14.74 0.56 -6.35
N ARG A 332 -14.75 -0.60 -7.02
CA ARG A 332 -15.35 -0.72 -8.35
C ARG A 332 -16.60 -1.58 -8.29
N PHE A 333 -17.66 -1.10 -8.90
CA PHE A 333 -18.94 -1.80 -9.01
C PHE A 333 -19.00 -2.47 -10.38
N SER A 334 -18.97 -3.81 -10.40
CA SER A 334 -19.20 -4.58 -11.63
C SER A 334 -20.70 -4.53 -11.96
N ASN A 335 -21.04 -4.33 -13.24
CA ASN A 335 -22.44 -4.37 -13.71
C ASN A 335 -23.06 -5.78 -13.69
N TYR A 336 -22.38 -6.78 -13.11
CA TYR A 336 -22.83 -8.16 -13.07
C TYR A 336 -22.77 -8.71 -11.63
N SER A 337 -23.96 -9.08 -11.15
CA SER A 337 -24.28 -9.92 -9.98
C SER A 337 -24.47 -9.22 -8.61
N ASN A 338 -25.54 -9.66 -7.94
CA ASN A 338 -25.95 -9.35 -6.57
C ASN A 338 -24.92 -9.85 -5.53
N SER A 339 -23.73 -9.24 -5.47
CA SER A 339 -22.78 -9.47 -4.38
C SER A 339 -22.40 -8.15 -3.72
N THR A 340 -22.54 -8.09 -2.40
CA THR A 340 -22.43 -6.90 -1.54
C THR A 340 -21.01 -6.64 -1.03
N ILE A 341 -20.00 -7.36 -1.51
CA ILE A 341 -18.61 -7.14 -1.11
C ILE A 341 -17.88 -6.43 -2.24
N VAL A 342 -17.65 -5.13 -2.06
CA VAL A 342 -16.92 -4.31 -3.02
C VAL A 342 -15.45 -4.26 -2.56
N PRO A 343 -14.51 -4.88 -3.28
CA PRO A 343 -13.13 -4.99 -2.81
C PRO A 343 -12.44 -3.62 -2.85
N PHE A 344 -11.85 -3.24 -1.70
CA PHE A 344 -11.04 -2.06 -1.56
C PHE A 344 -9.72 -2.21 -2.33
N LYS A 345 -9.46 -1.31 -3.28
CA LYS A 345 -8.21 -1.20 -4.04
C LYS A 345 -7.54 0.13 -3.73
N ARG A 346 -6.37 0.12 -3.08
CA ARG A 346 -5.58 1.34 -2.91
C ARG A 346 -4.97 1.74 -4.25
N ILE A 347 -5.28 2.94 -4.75
CA ILE A 347 -4.75 3.46 -6.01
C ILE A 347 -3.70 4.56 -5.83
N TYR A 348 -3.59 5.09 -4.62
CA TYR A 348 -2.56 6.06 -4.25
C TYR A 348 -2.14 5.86 -2.80
N HIS A 349 -0.82 5.90 -2.58
CA HIS A 349 -0.20 6.10 -1.28
C HIS A 349 1.02 6.98 -1.50
N GLY A 350 1.01 8.17 -0.92
CA GLY A 350 2.06 9.15 -1.18
C GLY A 350 1.75 10.48 -0.50
N PRO A 351 2.43 11.57 -0.88
CA PRO A 351 2.23 12.90 -0.28
C PRO A 351 0.76 13.34 -0.14
N PHE A 352 0.51 14.24 0.82
CA PHE A 352 -0.81 14.81 1.07
C PHE A 352 -1.55 15.26 -0.20
N ILE A 353 -2.83 14.89 -0.34
CA ILE A 353 -3.72 15.36 -1.42
C ILE A 353 -4.63 16.46 -0.87
N GLU A 354 -4.62 17.65 -1.48
CA GLU A 354 -5.43 18.80 -1.07
C GLU A 354 -6.85 18.80 -1.63
N ASP A 355 -7.01 18.38 -2.89
CA ASP A 355 -8.30 18.37 -3.59
C ASP A 355 -8.38 17.14 -4.51
N VAL A 356 -9.59 16.62 -4.71
CA VAL A 356 -9.89 15.47 -5.57
C VAL A 356 -11.23 15.71 -6.26
N ASP A 357 -11.27 15.49 -7.57
CA ASP A 357 -12.50 15.43 -8.35
C ASP A 357 -12.43 14.30 -9.39
N SER A 358 -13.58 13.85 -9.88
CA SER A 358 -13.70 12.78 -10.85
C SER A 358 -14.64 13.11 -12.00
N GLY A 359 -14.24 12.72 -13.21
CA GLY A 359 -15.14 12.59 -14.34
C GLY A 359 -15.90 11.26 -14.28
N ASN A 360 -16.50 10.87 -15.40
CA ASN A 360 -17.20 9.59 -15.50
C ASN A 360 -16.25 8.38 -15.50
N SER A 361 -15.00 8.55 -15.91
CA SER A 361 -14.02 7.48 -16.15
C SER A 361 -12.67 7.69 -15.48
N HIS A 362 -12.41 8.90 -14.96
CA HIS A 362 -11.10 9.31 -14.46
C HIS A 362 -11.25 10.07 -13.14
N VAL A 363 -10.22 10.02 -12.31
CA VAL A 363 -10.12 10.79 -11.07
C VAL A 363 -8.80 11.56 -11.06
N CYS A 364 -8.83 12.82 -10.65
CA CYS A 364 -7.65 13.65 -10.52
C CYS A 364 -7.59 14.28 -9.13
N GLY A 365 -6.38 14.58 -8.68
CA GLY A 365 -6.16 15.25 -7.41
C GLY A 365 -4.93 16.15 -7.40
N LEU A 366 -4.92 17.07 -6.44
CA LEU A 366 -3.82 18.01 -6.18
C LEU A 366 -2.89 17.45 -5.11
N VAL A 367 -1.84 16.78 -5.55
CA VAL A 367 -0.83 16.13 -4.69
C VAL A 367 0.20 17.16 -4.24
N LYS A 368 0.57 17.15 -2.95
CA LYS A 368 1.60 18.04 -2.39
C LYS A 368 2.96 17.77 -3.05
N ALA A 369 3.60 18.84 -3.50
CA ALA A 369 4.96 18.83 -4.06
C ALA A 369 5.88 19.80 -3.29
N LYS A 370 7.18 19.79 -3.61
CA LYS A 370 8.18 20.67 -2.94
C LYS A 370 7.82 22.16 -3.04
N ASN A 371 7.23 22.60 -4.16
CA ASN A 371 6.83 23.99 -4.42
C ASN A 371 5.35 24.07 -4.86
N GLY A 372 4.42 23.89 -3.91
CA GLY A 372 2.97 23.97 -4.16
C GLY A 372 2.31 22.60 -4.35
N PHE A 373 1.42 22.49 -5.33
CA PHE A 373 0.68 21.27 -5.64
C PHE A 373 0.91 20.84 -7.09
N ARG A 374 0.98 19.52 -7.32
CA ARG A 374 1.03 18.91 -8.64
C ARG A 374 -0.34 18.29 -8.94
N LEU A 375 -0.86 18.53 -10.13
CA LEU A 375 -2.01 17.80 -10.63
C LEU A 375 -1.59 16.38 -11.01
N GLU A 376 -2.27 15.39 -10.44
CA GLU A 376 -2.07 13.97 -10.74
C GLU A 376 -3.42 13.34 -11.06
N CYS A 377 -3.54 12.70 -12.22
CA CYS A 377 -4.75 11.99 -12.62
C CYS A 377 -4.52 10.48 -12.61
N TRP A 378 -5.37 9.74 -11.93
CA TRP A 378 -5.35 8.28 -11.94
C TRP A 378 -6.29 7.76 -13.02
N GLN A 379 -5.87 6.68 -13.68
CA GLN A 379 -6.56 6.07 -14.83
C GLN A 379 -6.61 6.93 -16.10
N TRP A 380 -5.71 7.93 -16.21
CA TRP A 380 -5.65 8.83 -17.37
C TRP A 380 -4.22 9.03 -17.90
N LYS A 381 -3.66 7.99 -18.54
CA LYS A 381 -2.23 7.92 -18.91
C LYS A 381 -1.78 8.93 -19.96
N SER A 382 -2.63 9.28 -20.93
CA SER A 382 -2.31 10.27 -21.97
C SER A 382 -2.14 11.69 -21.40
N PHE A 383 -2.67 11.94 -20.21
CA PHE A 383 -2.61 13.23 -19.54
C PHE A 383 -1.30 13.43 -18.76
N ASN A 384 -0.85 12.41 -18.02
CA ASN A 384 0.32 12.53 -17.13
C ASN A 384 1.68 12.60 -17.85
N SER A 385 1.76 12.31 -19.15
CA SER A 385 3.02 12.33 -19.92
C SER A 385 3.48 13.75 -20.31
N ILE A 386 2.70 14.79 -20.04
CA ILE A 386 2.88 16.14 -20.62
C ILE A 386 3.00 17.26 -19.55
N SER A 387 2.83 16.98 -18.25
CA SER A 387 2.55 18.04 -17.26
C SER A 387 3.79 18.68 -16.59
N PRO A 388 4.13 19.96 -16.85
CA PRO A 388 4.92 20.77 -15.94
C PRO A 388 4.08 21.22 -14.73
N SER A 389 4.74 21.64 -13.64
CA SER A 389 4.13 22.05 -12.36
C SER A 389 3.25 23.30 -12.51
N LEU A 390 1.94 23.11 -12.67
CA LEU A 390 0.92 24.15 -12.54
C LEU A 390 0.24 23.99 -11.18
N SER A 391 0.25 25.06 -10.37
CA SER A 391 -0.40 25.09 -9.06
C SER A 391 -1.85 25.56 -9.21
N PHE A 392 -2.80 24.62 -9.22
CA PHE A 392 -4.23 24.94 -9.14
C PHE A 392 -4.65 25.12 -7.67
N SER A 393 -5.65 25.96 -7.42
CA SER A 393 -6.31 26.09 -6.11
C SER A 393 -7.57 25.23 -5.98
N SER A 394 -8.18 24.86 -7.11
CA SER A 394 -9.31 23.94 -7.21
C SER A 394 -9.34 23.33 -8.61
N ILE A 395 -9.93 22.14 -8.74
CA ILE A 395 -10.03 21.42 -10.01
C ILE A 395 -11.46 20.99 -10.31
N ALA A 396 -11.75 20.82 -11.61
CA ALA A 396 -12.97 20.21 -12.11
C ALA A 396 -12.63 19.26 -13.28
N VAL A 397 -13.09 18.02 -13.21
CA VAL A 397 -12.73 16.91 -14.10
C VAL A 397 -13.93 16.50 -14.96
N GLY A 398 -13.78 16.67 -16.28
CA GLY A 398 -14.74 16.19 -17.28
C GLY A 398 -14.35 14.82 -17.86
N GLU A 399 -14.94 14.44 -18.99
CA GLU A 399 -14.68 13.12 -19.60
C GLU A 399 -13.28 13.00 -20.21
N ASN A 400 -12.75 14.09 -20.80
CA ASN A 400 -11.46 14.12 -21.49
C ASN A 400 -10.71 15.45 -21.29
N PHE A 401 -11.04 16.19 -20.23
CA PHE A 401 -10.34 17.42 -19.84
C PHE A 401 -10.42 17.63 -18.32
N VAL A 402 -9.49 18.40 -17.80
CA VAL A 402 -9.49 18.89 -16.42
C VAL A 402 -9.18 20.37 -16.48
N CYS A 403 -9.95 21.14 -15.74
CA CYS A 403 -9.78 22.58 -15.60
C CYS A 403 -9.47 22.90 -14.15
N GLY A 404 -8.71 23.97 -13.93
CA GLY A 404 -8.47 24.44 -12.57
C GLY A 404 -8.38 25.95 -12.51
N ILE A 405 -8.64 26.48 -11.32
CA ILE A 405 -8.44 27.90 -11.01
C ILE A 405 -6.98 28.10 -10.64
N VAL A 406 -6.33 29.08 -11.26
CA VAL A 406 -4.95 29.48 -11.01
C VAL A 406 -4.94 30.88 -10.41
N GLU A 407 -4.29 31.01 -9.26
CA GLU A 407 -4.07 32.30 -8.61
C GLU A 407 -2.79 32.93 -9.17
N ASN A 408 -2.93 34.02 -9.92
CA ASN A 408 -1.82 34.87 -10.32
C ASN A 408 -2.08 36.24 -9.68
N GLY A 409 -1.09 36.96 -9.16
CA GLY A 409 -1.27 38.23 -8.41
C GLY A 409 -2.05 39.38 -9.07
N LYS A 410 -2.70 39.14 -10.22
CA LYS A 410 -3.68 39.98 -10.94
C LYS A 410 -5.14 39.47 -10.84
N GLY A 411 -5.41 38.35 -10.15
CA GLY A 411 -6.75 37.75 -9.96
C GLY A 411 -6.80 36.23 -10.18
N ASN A 412 -7.96 35.61 -9.94
CA ASN A 412 -8.19 34.19 -10.20
C ASN A 412 -8.61 33.94 -11.65
N PHE A 413 -7.86 33.11 -12.37
CA PHE A 413 -8.10 32.75 -13.78
C PHE A 413 -8.34 31.25 -13.92
N VAL A 414 -8.95 30.81 -15.02
CA VAL A 414 -9.20 29.40 -15.28
C VAL A 414 -8.28 28.92 -16.39
N THR A 415 -7.78 27.70 -16.28
CA THR A 415 -6.99 27.05 -17.32
C THR A 415 -7.40 25.60 -17.44
N CYS A 416 -7.59 25.11 -18.67
CA CYS A 416 -7.94 23.73 -18.95
C CYS A 416 -6.82 22.99 -19.68
N ARG A 417 -6.83 21.67 -19.51
CA ARG A 417 -5.93 20.71 -20.15
C ARG A 417 -6.72 19.46 -20.52
N GLY A 418 -6.36 18.82 -21.62
CA GLY A 418 -7.05 17.63 -22.12
C GLY A 418 -7.15 17.59 -23.63
N SER A 419 -7.81 16.56 -24.16
CA SER A 419 -8.02 16.36 -25.59
C SER A 419 -9.33 16.96 -26.11
N ASN A 420 -10.25 17.35 -25.21
CA ASN A 420 -11.51 18.00 -25.60
C ASN A 420 -11.25 19.44 -26.07
N LYS A 421 -11.30 19.67 -27.39
CA LYS A 421 -11.04 20.96 -28.04
C LYS A 421 -12.17 21.98 -27.92
N GLU A 422 -13.36 21.57 -27.48
CA GLU A 422 -14.48 22.48 -27.27
C GLU A 422 -14.29 23.25 -25.96
N VAL A 423 -13.70 22.60 -24.96
CA VAL A 423 -13.37 23.20 -23.66
C VAL A 423 -11.97 23.80 -23.66
N VAL A 424 -10.95 23.02 -24.07
CA VAL A 424 -9.54 23.40 -23.95
C VAL A 424 -9.17 24.41 -25.06
N GLY A 425 -8.65 25.57 -24.67
CA GLY A 425 -8.28 26.68 -25.57
C GLY A 425 -9.39 27.72 -25.79
N ASN A 426 -10.59 27.45 -25.30
CA ASN A 426 -11.75 28.36 -25.36
C ASN A 426 -12.10 28.95 -23.98
N GLU A 427 -11.20 28.86 -23.02
CA GLU A 427 -11.41 29.39 -21.67
C GLU A 427 -11.57 30.92 -21.71
N PRO A 428 -12.33 31.52 -20.77
CA PRO A 428 -12.49 32.97 -20.69
C PRO A 428 -11.15 33.71 -20.58
N LYS A 429 -10.82 34.52 -21.60
CA LYS A 429 -9.53 35.23 -21.69
C LYS A 429 -9.44 36.49 -20.82
N ASN A 430 -10.58 37.04 -20.43
CA ASN A 430 -10.66 38.23 -19.58
C ASN A 430 -10.81 37.76 -18.12
N GLY A 431 -9.89 38.17 -17.24
CA GLY A 431 -9.86 37.73 -15.84
C GLY A 431 -11.16 38.06 -15.10
N GLY A 432 -11.92 37.03 -14.74
CA GLY A 432 -13.22 37.15 -14.07
C GLY A 432 -13.16 37.01 -12.55
N ASN A 433 -11.97 36.90 -11.96
CA ASN A 433 -11.75 36.62 -10.54
C ASN A 433 -12.65 35.47 -10.04
N TYR A 434 -12.46 34.29 -10.62
CA TYR A 434 -13.31 33.12 -10.41
C TYR A 434 -13.13 32.51 -9.01
N SER A 435 -14.23 31.98 -8.48
CA SER A 435 -14.30 31.40 -7.13
C SER A 435 -14.85 29.97 -7.12
N VAL A 436 -15.64 29.60 -8.14
CA VAL A 436 -16.20 28.25 -8.32
C VAL A 436 -15.93 27.81 -9.75
N ILE A 437 -15.55 26.56 -9.94
CA ILE A 437 -15.43 25.88 -11.22
C ILE A 437 -16.09 24.51 -11.10
N GLU A 438 -16.83 24.10 -12.12
CA GLU A 438 -17.43 22.76 -12.21
C GLU A 438 -17.34 22.28 -13.65
N ALA A 439 -17.26 20.96 -13.87
CA ALA A 439 -17.19 20.34 -15.19
C ALA A 439 -18.31 19.31 -15.40
N GLY A 440 -19.00 19.43 -16.53
CA GLY A 440 -19.86 18.36 -17.06
C GLY A 440 -19.06 17.41 -17.95
N SER A 441 -19.75 16.55 -18.71
CA SER A 441 -19.05 15.63 -19.64
C SER A 441 -18.17 16.37 -20.65
N ASN A 442 -18.70 17.43 -21.28
CA ASN A 442 -18.08 18.15 -22.40
C ASN A 442 -18.17 19.68 -22.31
N HIS A 443 -18.49 20.23 -21.14
CA HIS A 443 -18.60 21.67 -20.92
C HIS A 443 -18.21 22.05 -19.50
N VAL A 444 -17.89 23.31 -19.29
CA VAL A 444 -17.42 23.85 -18.00
C VAL A 444 -18.19 25.12 -17.71
N CYS A 445 -18.51 25.32 -16.43
CA CYS A 445 -19.08 26.56 -15.94
C CYS A 445 -18.28 27.07 -14.74
N VAL A 446 -18.21 28.39 -14.62
CA VAL A 446 -17.50 29.08 -13.54
C VAL A 446 -18.36 30.18 -12.95
N ILE A 447 -18.13 30.47 -11.68
CA ILE A 447 -18.76 31.59 -10.97
C ILE A 447 -17.67 32.58 -10.54
N SER A 448 -17.83 33.84 -10.96
CA SER A 448 -16.98 34.93 -10.48
C SER A 448 -17.20 35.21 -9.00
N SER A 449 -16.26 35.87 -8.33
CA SER A 449 -16.42 36.29 -6.92
C SER A 449 -17.65 37.18 -6.69
N GLY A 450 -18.20 37.82 -7.73
CA GLY A 450 -19.44 38.59 -7.69
C GLY A 450 -20.73 37.78 -7.96
N GLY A 451 -20.62 36.46 -8.11
CA GLY A 451 -21.73 35.54 -8.40
C GLY A 451 -22.09 35.41 -9.89
N GLY A 452 -21.31 35.98 -10.81
CA GLY A 452 -21.60 35.94 -12.24
C GLY A 452 -21.28 34.58 -12.85
N LEU A 453 -22.23 34.01 -13.60
CA LEU A 453 -22.11 32.70 -14.27
C LEU A 453 -21.60 32.82 -15.71
N GLU A 454 -20.54 32.10 -16.03
CA GLU A 454 -19.99 31.93 -17.37
C GLU A 454 -19.79 30.44 -17.68
N CYS A 455 -20.11 30.01 -18.91
CA CYS A 455 -20.00 28.62 -19.34
C CYS A 455 -19.46 28.54 -20.77
N TRP A 456 -18.68 27.51 -21.09
CA TRP A 456 -18.16 27.22 -22.43
C TRP A 456 -17.98 25.72 -22.67
N GLY A 457 -17.71 25.32 -23.92
CA GLY A 457 -17.76 23.93 -24.39
C GLY A 457 -19.10 23.59 -25.05
N ASP A 458 -19.56 22.35 -24.92
CA ASP A 458 -20.83 21.85 -25.47
C ASP A 458 -22.06 22.29 -24.62
N VAL A 459 -22.24 23.61 -24.49
CA VAL A 459 -23.32 24.21 -23.70
C VAL A 459 -24.62 24.22 -24.50
N VAL A 460 -25.68 23.62 -23.95
CA VAL A 460 -27.01 23.56 -24.57
C VAL A 460 -28.01 24.39 -23.74
N GLY A 461 -28.87 25.16 -24.43
CA GLY A 461 -29.89 26.00 -23.80
C GLY A 461 -29.37 27.36 -23.31
N GLU A 462 -30.28 28.26 -22.98
CA GLU A 462 -29.91 29.58 -22.46
C GLU A 462 -29.55 29.49 -20.98
N LYS A 463 -28.33 29.93 -20.64
CA LYS A 463 -27.90 30.00 -19.24
C LYS A 463 -28.71 31.04 -18.46
N PRO A 464 -29.05 30.77 -17.20
CA PRO A 464 -29.83 31.69 -16.39
C PRO A 464 -29.08 32.99 -16.08
N ARG A 465 -29.85 34.05 -15.79
CA ARG A 465 -29.32 35.35 -15.37
C ARG A 465 -29.56 35.53 -13.87
N GLY A 466 -28.50 35.77 -13.12
CA GLY A 466 -28.61 35.90 -11.67
C GLY A 466 -27.24 35.93 -11.03
N ARG A 467 -27.23 35.85 -9.69
CA ARG A 467 -26.02 35.63 -8.90
C ARG A 467 -26.07 34.22 -8.33
N PHE A 468 -25.00 33.47 -8.51
CA PHE A 468 -24.94 32.06 -8.14
C PHE A 468 -23.79 31.82 -7.17
N ILE A 469 -23.88 30.73 -6.42
CA ILE A 469 -22.89 30.30 -5.42
C ILE A 469 -22.48 28.83 -5.58
N GLY A 470 -23.18 28.05 -6.42
CA GLY A 470 -22.87 26.65 -6.67
C GLY A 470 -23.32 26.19 -8.06
N LEU A 471 -22.72 25.10 -8.53
CA LEU A 471 -22.97 24.53 -9.86
C LEU A 471 -23.11 23.01 -9.77
N ALA A 472 -23.90 22.45 -10.66
CA ALA A 472 -24.02 21.02 -10.88
C ALA A 472 -24.11 20.78 -12.39
N LEU A 473 -23.10 20.15 -12.98
CA LEU A 473 -23.01 19.94 -14.43
C LEU A 473 -23.04 18.45 -14.76
N GLY A 474 -23.95 18.08 -15.66
CA GLY A 474 -24.10 16.72 -16.16
C GLY A 474 -23.77 16.60 -17.65
N GLU A 475 -24.41 15.65 -18.32
CA GLU A 475 -24.31 15.46 -19.76
C GLU A 475 -25.27 16.42 -20.48
N LYS A 476 -24.74 17.51 -21.06
CA LYS A 476 -25.52 18.55 -21.78
C LYS A 476 -26.64 19.22 -20.97
N ARG A 477 -26.61 19.06 -19.65
CA ARG A 477 -27.58 19.59 -18.69
C ARG A 477 -26.85 20.20 -17.51
N SER A 478 -27.43 21.22 -16.90
CA SER A 478 -26.75 22.02 -15.88
C SER A 478 -27.76 22.65 -14.93
N CYS A 479 -27.36 22.81 -13.68
CA CYS A 479 -28.09 23.56 -12.68
C CYS A 479 -27.15 24.48 -11.91
N ALA A 480 -27.65 25.64 -11.50
CA ALA A 480 -26.93 26.61 -10.69
C ALA A 480 -27.74 26.92 -9.43
N LEU A 481 -27.04 26.98 -8.30
CA LEU A 481 -27.59 27.36 -7.00
C LEU A 481 -27.45 28.87 -6.83
N GLY A 482 -28.57 29.56 -6.75
CA GLY A 482 -28.65 30.99 -6.48
C GLY A 482 -28.24 31.33 -5.06
N TYR A 483 -27.80 32.57 -4.84
CA TYR A 483 -27.54 33.10 -3.49
C TYR A 483 -28.79 33.14 -2.60
N ASP A 484 -29.96 33.14 -3.22
CA ASP A 484 -31.27 33.06 -2.59
C ASP A 484 -31.65 31.62 -2.20
N GLY A 485 -30.79 30.63 -2.49
CA GLY A 485 -31.00 29.22 -2.23
C GLY A 485 -31.88 28.51 -3.27
N LEU A 486 -32.33 29.20 -4.32
CA LEU A 486 -33.12 28.60 -5.39
C LEU A 486 -32.21 27.95 -6.44
N VAL A 487 -32.68 26.87 -7.05
CA VAL A 487 -31.94 26.16 -8.10
C VAL A 487 -32.57 26.44 -9.46
N GLU A 488 -31.76 26.91 -10.40
CA GLU A 488 -32.16 27.12 -11.79
C GLU A 488 -31.42 26.12 -12.69
N CYS A 489 -32.17 25.32 -13.44
CA CYS A 489 -31.64 24.33 -14.36
C CYS A 489 -31.90 24.71 -15.83
N TRP A 490 -30.96 24.36 -16.70
CA TRP A 490 -31.03 24.52 -18.15
C TRP A 490 -30.31 23.36 -18.83
N GLY A 491 -30.54 23.19 -20.14
CA GLY A 491 -29.89 22.13 -20.90
C GLY A 491 -30.74 21.50 -21.98
N LEU A 492 -30.21 20.40 -22.52
CA LEU A 492 -30.88 19.55 -23.49
C LEU A 492 -32.28 19.15 -23.03
N ASN A 493 -33.24 19.19 -23.96
CA ASN A 493 -34.67 18.91 -23.74
C ASN A 493 -35.39 19.90 -22.80
N ASN A 494 -34.97 21.17 -22.75
CA ASN A 494 -35.52 22.16 -21.81
C ASN A 494 -35.47 21.65 -20.36
N PHE A 495 -34.31 21.11 -19.98
CA PHE A 495 -34.11 20.55 -18.64
C PHE A 495 -34.41 21.59 -17.57
N THR A 496 -35.34 21.27 -16.67
CA THR A 496 -35.85 22.17 -15.63
C THR A 496 -35.99 21.42 -14.31
N MET A 497 -36.07 22.18 -13.21
CA MET A 497 -36.32 21.59 -11.89
C MET A 497 -37.64 20.82 -11.84
N PRO A 498 -37.69 19.63 -11.23
CA PRO A 498 -38.93 18.87 -11.03
C PRO A 498 -39.99 19.69 -10.29
N LEU A 499 -41.26 19.55 -10.66
CA LEU A 499 -42.35 20.39 -10.16
C LEU A 499 -42.47 20.39 -8.63
N ARG A 500 -42.20 19.26 -7.96
CA ARG A 500 -42.22 19.14 -6.49
C ARG A 500 -41.10 19.85 -5.76
N LEU A 501 -39.98 20.11 -6.44
CA LEU A 501 -38.83 20.81 -5.89
C LEU A 501 -38.78 22.28 -6.35
N LYS A 502 -39.74 22.69 -7.18
CA LYS A 502 -39.81 24.07 -7.67
C LYS A 502 -40.13 25.02 -6.51
N GLY A 503 -39.25 25.99 -6.29
CA GLY A 503 -39.38 26.94 -5.17
C GLY A 503 -38.87 26.39 -3.83
N ALA A 504 -38.27 25.19 -3.81
CA ALA A 504 -37.55 24.71 -2.64
C ALA A 504 -36.16 25.35 -2.54
N PHE A 505 -35.69 25.52 -1.31
CA PHE A 505 -34.37 26.09 -1.01
C PHE A 505 -33.36 24.97 -0.78
N PHE A 506 -32.16 25.12 -1.33
CA PHE A 506 -31.09 24.12 -1.27
C PHE A 506 -29.83 24.70 -0.63
N GLU A 507 -29.13 23.86 0.13
CA GLU A 507 -27.80 24.17 0.67
C GLU A 507 -26.69 23.79 -0.32
N SER A 508 -26.89 22.73 -1.09
CA SER A 508 -25.94 22.25 -2.09
C SER A 508 -26.61 21.49 -3.21
N ILE A 509 -25.94 21.45 -4.36
CA ILE A 509 -26.32 20.67 -5.55
C ILE A 509 -25.08 20.01 -6.16
N VAL A 510 -25.25 18.85 -6.77
CA VAL A 510 -24.20 18.11 -7.49
C VAL A 510 -24.80 17.34 -8.67
N ALA A 511 -24.01 17.07 -9.69
CA ALA A 511 -24.42 16.20 -10.79
C ALA A 511 -23.28 15.32 -11.28
N LYS A 512 -23.62 14.13 -11.76
CA LYS A 512 -22.76 13.27 -12.59
C LYS A 512 -23.63 12.58 -13.65
N LYS A 513 -23.17 12.61 -14.90
CA LYS A 513 -23.91 12.12 -16.08
C LYS A 513 -25.32 12.73 -16.17
N SER A 514 -26.38 11.93 -16.08
CA SER A 514 -27.77 12.41 -16.14
C SER A 514 -28.40 12.60 -14.75
N VAL A 515 -27.68 12.29 -13.67
CA VAL A 515 -28.20 12.36 -12.31
C VAL A 515 -27.79 13.66 -11.65
N PHE A 516 -28.77 14.37 -11.11
CA PHE A 516 -28.63 15.60 -10.35
C PHE A 516 -29.17 15.35 -8.95
N CYS A 517 -28.47 15.82 -7.93
CA CYS A 517 -28.91 15.72 -6.55
C CYS A 517 -28.75 17.06 -5.83
N GLY A 518 -29.59 17.29 -4.83
CA GLY A 518 -29.55 18.50 -4.01
C GLY A 518 -30.03 18.23 -2.60
N VAL A 519 -29.41 18.94 -1.65
CA VAL A 519 -29.75 18.88 -0.23
C VAL A 519 -30.65 20.06 0.13
N LEU A 520 -31.83 19.78 0.66
CA LEU A 520 -32.77 20.84 1.08
C LEU A 520 -32.26 21.60 2.29
N ALA A 521 -32.42 22.93 2.28
CA ALA A 521 -32.05 23.81 3.40
C ALA A 521 -33.00 23.71 4.60
N SER A 522 -34.22 23.22 4.39
CA SER A 522 -35.22 23.12 5.46
C SER A 522 -34.95 21.98 6.43
N ASN A 523 -34.44 20.84 5.94
CA ASN A 523 -34.35 19.61 6.72
C ASN A 523 -33.18 18.70 6.33
N TYR A 524 -32.30 19.16 5.44
CA TYR A 524 -31.14 18.41 4.96
C TYR A 524 -31.47 17.08 4.25
N SER A 525 -32.71 16.86 3.82
CA SER A 525 -33.03 15.69 3.01
C SER A 525 -32.37 15.78 1.63
N LEU A 526 -31.80 14.66 1.17
CA LEU A 526 -31.18 14.55 -0.15
C LEU A 526 -32.22 14.10 -1.17
N PHE A 527 -32.38 14.89 -2.22
CA PHE A 527 -33.22 14.54 -3.37
C PHE A 527 -32.39 14.39 -4.63
N CYS A 528 -32.71 13.38 -5.45
CA CYS A 528 -32.07 13.16 -6.76
C CYS A 528 -33.10 13.10 -7.90
N TRP A 529 -32.70 13.54 -9.09
CA TRP A 529 -33.52 13.62 -10.32
C TRP A 529 -32.67 13.54 -11.60
N GLY A 530 -33.33 13.46 -12.77
CA GLY A 530 -32.71 13.72 -14.08
C GLY A 530 -32.45 12.54 -15.01
N ASN A 531 -32.68 11.29 -14.56
CA ASN A 531 -32.59 10.09 -15.39
C ASN A 531 -33.93 9.31 -15.39
N GLU A 532 -34.06 8.34 -16.30
CA GLU A 532 -35.28 7.53 -16.47
C GLU A 532 -35.72 6.82 -15.17
N VAL A 533 -34.76 6.30 -14.37
CA VAL A 533 -35.02 5.67 -13.07
C VAL A 533 -35.71 6.62 -12.08
N PHE A 534 -35.30 7.90 -12.08
CA PHE A 534 -35.93 8.95 -11.26
C PHE A 534 -37.18 9.55 -11.92
N GLU A 535 -37.40 9.32 -13.22
CA GLU A 535 -38.51 9.88 -14.00
C GLU A 535 -39.74 8.95 -14.06
N GLU A 536 -39.56 7.62 -14.04
CA GLU A 536 -40.67 6.63 -14.08
C GLU A 536 -41.63 6.73 -12.88
N LEU A 537 -41.14 7.20 -11.72
CA LEU A 537 -41.95 7.42 -10.51
C LEU A 537 -42.68 8.77 -10.49
N LYS A 538 -42.63 9.54 -11.58
CA LYS A 538 -43.20 10.89 -11.70
C LYS A 538 -42.80 11.78 -10.52
N ASN A 539 -41.50 12.05 -10.31
CA ASN A 539 -40.90 13.21 -9.59
C ASN A 539 -39.57 12.81 -8.90
N ALA A 540 -38.77 13.82 -8.54
CA ALA A 540 -37.56 13.69 -7.73
C ALA A 540 -37.74 12.76 -6.51
N ILE A 541 -36.77 11.89 -6.29
CA ILE A 541 -36.80 10.87 -5.22
C ILE A 541 -35.99 11.36 -4.03
N LYS A 542 -36.57 11.27 -2.84
CA LYS A 542 -35.83 11.44 -1.58
C LYS A 542 -34.96 10.20 -1.38
N VAL A 543 -33.65 10.37 -1.43
CA VAL A 543 -32.67 9.28 -1.28
C VAL A 543 -32.29 9.09 0.18
N PHE A 544 -32.11 10.19 0.92
CA PHE A 544 -31.80 10.17 2.35
C PHE A 544 -32.61 11.22 3.10
N ASP A 545 -32.96 10.91 4.35
CA ASP A 545 -33.75 11.80 5.21
C ASP A 545 -32.95 13.00 5.74
N ASN A 546 -31.66 12.83 6.00
CA ASN A 546 -30.79 13.85 6.57
C ASN A 546 -29.33 13.66 6.10
N VAL A 547 -28.78 14.66 5.41
CA VAL A 547 -27.41 14.71 4.88
C VAL A 547 -26.88 16.12 5.05
N LEU A 548 -25.90 16.35 5.94
CA LEU A 548 -25.28 17.67 6.05
C LEU A 548 -24.18 17.82 4.98
N PRO A 549 -24.27 18.84 4.11
CA PRO A 549 -23.36 18.95 2.97
C PRO A 549 -22.02 19.56 3.39
N GLY A 550 -20.97 18.74 3.37
CA GLY A 550 -19.57 19.14 3.33
C GLY A 550 -18.65 18.64 4.46
N PRO A 551 -17.31 18.72 4.30
CA PRO A 551 -16.29 18.32 5.24
C PRO A 551 -16.28 19.18 6.49
N CYS A 552 -15.76 18.56 7.54
CA CYS A 552 -15.55 19.19 8.81
C CYS A 552 -14.42 20.22 8.71
N LYS A 553 -14.71 21.47 9.06
CA LYS A 553 -13.72 22.55 9.15
C LYS A 553 -13.59 22.96 10.61
N SER A 554 -12.38 23.33 11.02
CA SER A 554 -12.15 23.81 12.40
C SER A 554 -12.74 25.20 12.66
N ARG A 555 -13.02 25.97 11.59
CA ARG A 555 -13.60 27.32 11.65
C ARG A 555 -14.52 27.58 10.46
N CYS A 556 -15.64 28.24 10.71
CA CYS A 556 -16.60 28.62 9.68
C CYS A 556 -16.80 30.14 9.59
N PRO A 557 -16.27 30.80 8.54
CA PRO A 557 -16.35 32.25 8.37
C PRO A 557 -17.78 32.81 8.34
N CYS A 558 -18.73 32.06 7.78
CA CYS A 558 -20.13 32.45 7.66
C CYS A 558 -21.05 31.66 8.61
N GLY A 559 -20.47 31.11 9.67
CA GLY A 559 -21.15 30.33 10.69
C GLY A 559 -21.24 28.83 10.37
N PRO A 560 -21.32 27.98 11.40
CA PRO A 560 -21.57 26.56 11.22
C PRO A 560 -22.98 26.31 10.68
N LEU A 561 -23.10 25.26 9.90
CA LEU A 561 -24.36 24.60 9.58
C LEU A 561 -24.89 23.95 10.87
N SER A 562 -26.18 24.11 11.18
CA SER A 562 -26.75 23.63 12.44
C SER A 562 -26.60 22.11 12.58
N ASP A 563 -26.38 21.63 13.81
CA ASP A 563 -26.14 20.21 14.13
C ASP A 563 -24.88 19.57 13.52
N SER A 564 -24.07 20.32 12.77
CA SER A 564 -22.85 19.79 12.13
C SER A 564 -21.76 19.35 13.11
N ALA A 565 -21.71 19.95 14.30
CA ALA A 565 -20.79 19.54 15.37
C ALA A 565 -21.01 18.09 15.83
N LYS A 566 -22.18 17.51 15.59
CA LYS A 566 -22.47 16.10 15.93
C LYS A 566 -21.91 15.11 14.91
N LEU A 567 -21.70 15.56 13.67
CA LEU A 567 -21.15 14.74 12.57
C LEU A 567 -19.64 14.90 12.43
N CYS A 568 -19.11 16.01 12.95
CA CYS A 568 -17.71 16.36 12.85
C CYS A 568 -16.96 16.08 14.15
N ILE A 569 -15.82 15.41 14.03
CA ILE A 569 -15.00 15.09 15.19
C ILE A 569 -14.27 16.36 15.65
N SER A 570 -14.25 16.55 16.96
CA SER A 570 -13.92 17.82 17.61
C SER A 570 -12.51 18.35 17.28
N PRO A 571 -12.35 19.68 17.10
CA PRO A 571 -13.40 20.69 16.99
C PRO A 571 -13.68 20.98 15.51
N GLY A 572 -14.35 20.06 14.80
CA GLY A 572 -14.84 20.27 13.44
C GLY A 572 -16.31 20.70 13.39
N ILE A 573 -16.66 21.55 12.44
CA ILE A 573 -18.03 21.98 12.10
C ILE A 573 -18.16 22.09 10.58
N ILE A 574 -19.34 21.83 10.02
CA ILE A 574 -19.61 22.06 8.59
C ILE A 574 -20.01 23.51 8.43
N CYS A 575 -19.54 24.20 7.38
CA CYS A 575 -19.75 25.63 7.23
C CYS A 575 -20.90 25.97 6.28
N LYS A 576 -21.64 27.02 6.61
CA LYS A 576 -22.59 27.64 5.66
C LYS A 576 -21.83 28.33 4.53
N ALA A 577 -22.42 28.33 3.34
CA ALA A 577 -21.92 29.10 2.21
C ALA A 577 -21.94 30.61 2.55
N CYS A 578 -20.87 31.29 2.20
CA CYS A 578 -20.79 32.73 2.41
C CYS A 578 -21.56 33.48 1.32
N PRO A 579 -22.52 34.36 1.66
CA PRO A 579 -23.10 35.25 0.66
C PRO A 579 -22.00 36.15 0.08
N PRO A 580 -22.01 36.42 -1.24
CA PRO A 580 -21.04 37.32 -1.85
C PRO A 580 -21.13 38.70 -1.20
N LEU A 581 -19.97 39.33 -0.92
CA LEU A 581 -19.91 40.66 -0.33
C LEU A 581 -20.74 41.63 -1.18
N VAL A 582 -21.92 42.01 -0.69
CA VAL A 582 -22.66 43.14 -1.23
C VAL A 582 -21.95 44.38 -0.73
N GLU A 583 -21.04 44.92 -1.54
CA GLU A 583 -20.71 46.34 -1.43
C GLU A 583 -22.03 47.10 -1.62
N TYR A 584 -22.59 47.59 -0.52
CA TYR A 584 -23.58 48.67 -0.57
C TYR A 584 -22.86 49.87 -1.17
N LEU A 585 -22.98 50.03 -2.48
CA LEU A 585 -22.61 51.25 -3.19
C LEU A 585 -23.41 52.39 -2.57
N SER A 586 -22.78 53.10 -1.64
CA SER A 586 -23.19 54.45 -1.29
C SER A 586 -22.96 55.30 -2.53
N SER A 587 -24.04 55.81 -3.11
CA SER A 587 -24.02 56.70 -4.27
C SER A 587 -23.03 57.85 -4.05
N PRO A 588 -22.07 58.10 -4.96
CA PRO A 588 -21.26 59.31 -4.90
C PRO A 588 -22.12 60.53 -5.28
N PRO A 589 -21.87 61.71 -4.68
CA PRO A 589 -22.61 62.93 -5.00
C PRO A 589 -22.34 63.36 -6.45
N TRP A 590 -23.43 63.79 -7.10
CA TRP A 590 -23.47 64.45 -8.39
C TRP A 590 -22.44 65.58 -8.51
N ASN A 591 -21.65 65.57 -9.59
CA ASN A 591 -21.00 66.77 -10.12
C ASN A 591 -21.32 66.90 -11.63
N PRO A 592 -21.47 68.14 -12.16
CA PRO A 592 -22.05 68.41 -13.48
C PRO A 592 -21.07 68.18 -14.65
N PRO A 593 -21.56 68.16 -15.90
CA PRO A 593 -20.80 67.69 -17.05
C PRO A 593 -19.90 68.78 -17.67
N SER A 594 -18.70 68.41 -18.07
CA SER A 594 -17.85 69.19 -18.97
C SER A 594 -17.47 68.38 -20.22
N THR A 595 -18.18 68.72 -21.31
CA THR A 595 -17.73 68.88 -22.70
C THR A 595 -16.78 67.88 -23.35
N VAL A 596 -17.38 67.21 -24.35
CA VAL A 596 -16.88 66.60 -25.60
C VAL A 596 -15.52 67.08 -26.11
N GLY A 597 -14.67 66.10 -26.45
CA GLY A 597 -13.56 66.24 -27.40
C GLY A 597 -13.38 64.96 -28.22
N ASN A 598 -13.79 64.99 -29.48
CA ASN A 598 -13.50 63.96 -30.49
C ASN A 598 -12.00 63.95 -30.83
N SER A 599 -11.37 62.77 -30.88
CA SER A 599 -10.26 62.54 -31.82
C SER A 599 -10.01 61.05 -32.06
N SER A 600 -10.16 60.66 -33.33
CA SER A 600 -9.71 59.42 -33.96
C SER A 600 -8.21 59.15 -33.73
N LYS A 601 -7.81 57.90 -33.48
CA LYS A 601 -6.41 57.46 -33.58
C LYS A 601 -6.25 56.37 -34.62
N ASN A 602 -5.62 56.77 -35.74
CA ASN A 602 -4.96 55.88 -36.68
C ASN A 602 -3.44 55.95 -36.46
N GLY A 603 -2.80 54.78 -36.52
CA GLY A 603 -1.44 54.48 -37.02
C GLY A 603 -0.24 55.37 -36.68
N GLY A 604 0.76 54.76 -36.04
CA GLY A 604 2.15 55.21 -36.12
C GLY A 604 3.09 54.56 -35.10
N TRP A 605 3.96 53.64 -35.53
CA TRP A 605 5.07 53.11 -34.73
C TRP A 605 6.18 54.17 -34.56
N SER A 606 6.75 54.27 -33.35
CA SER A 606 7.81 55.24 -33.05
C SER A 606 9.19 54.77 -33.51
N SER A 607 9.98 55.70 -34.04
CA SER A 607 11.35 55.52 -34.56
C SER A 607 12.35 54.84 -33.60
N LYS A 608 12.04 54.76 -32.29
CA LYS A 608 12.87 54.06 -31.31
C LYS A 608 12.74 52.54 -31.38
N MET A 609 11.63 52.01 -31.90
CA MET A 609 11.39 50.55 -31.99
C MET A 609 12.13 49.91 -33.17
N VAL A 610 12.46 50.69 -34.20
CA VAL A 610 13.22 50.23 -35.39
C VAL A 610 14.72 50.14 -35.10
N ALA A 611 15.28 51.02 -34.26
CA ALA A 611 16.70 51.00 -33.92
C ALA A 611 17.12 49.76 -33.09
N PHE A 612 16.24 49.25 -32.22
CA PHE A 612 16.51 48.05 -31.42
C PHE A 612 16.48 46.75 -32.24
N LEU A 613 15.67 46.69 -33.30
CA LEU A 613 15.57 45.51 -34.16
C LEU A 613 16.80 45.35 -35.08
N VAL A 614 17.43 46.45 -35.51
CA VAL A 614 18.60 46.38 -36.40
C VAL A 614 19.87 45.98 -35.62
N ILE A 615 20.04 46.46 -34.38
CA ILE A 615 21.23 46.14 -33.57
C ILE A 615 21.21 44.67 -33.10
N GLY A 616 20.04 44.11 -32.83
CA GLY A 616 19.89 42.70 -32.46
C GLY A 616 20.23 41.71 -33.60
N CYS A 617 19.84 42.04 -34.83
CA CYS A 617 20.06 41.16 -35.99
C CYS A 617 21.52 41.10 -36.44
N VAL A 618 22.28 42.20 -36.30
CA VAL A 618 23.71 42.22 -36.66
C VAL A 618 24.56 41.45 -35.65
N GLY A 619 24.26 41.56 -34.35
CA GLY A 619 24.96 40.81 -33.29
C GLY A 619 24.78 39.29 -33.38
N CYS A 620 23.57 38.83 -33.70
CA CYS A 620 23.29 37.41 -33.89
C CYS A 620 24.03 36.81 -35.11
N SER A 621 24.16 37.59 -36.18
CA SER A 621 24.81 37.13 -37.41
C SER A 621 26.33 36.99 -37.23
N SER A 622 26.97 37.86 -36.44
CA SER A 622 28.40 37.78 -36.12
C SER A 622 28.74 36.58 -35.23
N LEU A 623 27.88 36.25 -34.26
CA LEU A 623 28.08 35.11 -33.36
C LEU A 623 27.95 33.76 -34.09
N LEU A 624 27.02 33.67 -35.04
CA LEU A 624 26.83 32.46 -35.85
C LEU A 624 28.01 32.20 -36.80
N LEU A 625 28.64 33.25 -37.35
CA LEU A 625 29.84 33.13 -38.19
C LEU A 625 31.07 32.66 -37.39
N VAL A 626 31.21 33.11 -36.14
CA VAL A 626 32.30 32.65 -35.26
C VAL A 626 32.10 31.19 -34.88
N LEU A 627 30.88 30.79 -34.51
CA LEU A 627 30.53 29.40 -34.21
C LEU A 627 30.71 28.48 -35.43
N SER A 628 30.35 28.94 -36.64
CA SER A 628 30.58 28.15 -37.86
C SER A 628 32.07 28.01 -38.18
N CYS A 629 32.90 29.02 -37.90
CA CYS A 629 34.35 28.94 -38.06
C CYS A 629 35.00 27.96 -37.06
N PHE A 630 34.52 27.90 -35.82
CA PHE A 630 34.99 26.92 -34.83
C PHE A 630 34.58 25.49 -35.18
N LEU A 631 33.33 25.29 -35.64
CA LEU A 631 32.86 23.99 -36.10
C LEU A 631 33.57 23.53 -37.38
N TYR A 632 33.88 24.45 -38.30
CA TYR A 632 34.63 24.15 -39.51
C TYR A 632 36.10 23.77 -39.22
N ARG A 633 36.74 24.38 -38.22
CA ARG A 633 38.08 23.95 -37.75
C ARG A 633 38.02 22.59 -37.04
N HIS A 634 37.02 22.37 -36.20
CA HIS A 634 36.87 21.10 -35.47
C HIS A 634 36.52 19.91 -36.38
N CYS A 635 35.81 20.16 -37.49
CA CYS A 635 35.48 19.12 -38.48
C CYS A 635 36.61 18.85 -39.48
N LYS A 636 37.63 19.71 -39.57
CA LYS A 636 38.79 19.49 -40.46
C LYS A 636 39.89 18.64 -39.81
N ASP A 637 39.93 18.59 -38.48
CA ASP A 637 40.94 17.81 -37.72
C ASP A 637 40.51 16.36 -37.42
N LEU A 638 39.33 15.91 -37.87
CA LEU A 638 38.88 14.51 -37.74
C LEU A 638 38.56 13.89 -39.11
N GLY A 639 39.58 13.81 -39.95
CA GLY A 639 39.59 13.00 -41.16
C GLY A 639 40.79 12.04 -41.16
N CYS A 640 40.49 10.73 -41.26
CA CYS A 640 41.36 9.59 -41.62
C CYS A 640 42.04 8.75 -40.51
N LYS A 641 41.40 7.61 -40.23
CA LYS A 641 41.91 6.21 -40.21
C LYS A 641 42.90 5.72 -39.13
N SER A 642 42.35 4.76 -38.34
CA SER A 642 42.76 3.34 -38.23
C SER A 642 43.83 2.89 -37.19
N ARG A 643 43.46 1.78 -36.51
CA ARG A 643 44.27 0.66 -35.97
C ARG A 643 44.99 0.76 -34.60
N VAL A 644 44.52 -0.14 -33.70
CA VAL A 644 45.26 -1.23 -32.99
C VAL A 644 46.22 -0.92 -31.81
N HIS A 645 45.94 -1.63 -30.70
CA HIS A 645 46.73 -2.17 -29.56
C HIS A 645 47.74 -1.31 -28.77
N ASP A 646 47.49 -1.28 -27.45
CA ASP A 646 48.28 -1.84 -26.33
C ASP A 646 49.67 -1.28 -25.96
N SER A 647 49.98 -1.43 -24.66
CA SER A 647 51.29 -1.33 -23.97
C SER A 647 51.70 0.02 -23.31
N GLY A 648 51.55 0.08 -21.98
CA GLY A 648 52.68 0.10 -21.03
C GLY A 648 53.49 1.39 -20.73
N ARG A 649 53.43 1.78 -19.44
CA ARG A 649 54.53 2.08 -18.47
C ARG A 649 55.36 3.40 -18.55
N LEU A 650 55.87 3.77 -17.35
CA LEU A 650 56.98 4.67 -16.92
C LEU A 650 56.47 5.94 -16.19
N ASP A 651 56.96 6.41 -15.04
CA ASP A 651 58.04 6.04 -14.13
C ASP A 651 57.84 6.75 -12.75
N ASP A 652 58.49 6.16 -11.75
CA ASP A 652 58.75 6.46 -10.32
C ASP A 652 59.14 7.92 -9.92
N PRO A 653 59.12 8.35 -8.62
CA PRO A 653 59.91 7.72 -7.54
C PRO A 653 59.38 7.65 -6.09
N ASP A 654 59.88 6.60 -5.43
CA ASP A 654 60.00 6.20 -4.01
C ASP A 654 61.02 7.06 -3.19
N PRO A 655 61.31 6.79 -1.87
CA PRO A 655 60.62 5.97 -0.87
C PRO A 655 60.54 6.62 0.55
N GLU A 656 59.72 6.06 1.46
CA GLU A 656 60.09 5.97 2.88
C GLU A 656 59.53 4.69 3.53
N THR A 657 60.37 4.12 4.40
CA THR A 657 60.45 2.72 4.83
C THR A 657 59.53 2.42 6.03
N GLU A 658 58.74 1.34 6.02
CA GLU A 658 58.40 0.62 7.28
C GLU A 658 57.91 -0.83 7.04
N LEU A 659 58.64 -1.75 7.70
CA LEU A 659 58.49 -3.18 8.01
C LEU A 659 57.34 -4.06 7.43
N GLU A 660 57.74 -5.20 6.85
CA GLU A 660 56.89 -6.36 6.56
C GLU A 660 56.34 -7.07 7.83
N PRO A 661 55.06 -7.54 7.82
CA PRO A 661 54.60 -8.63 8.66
C PRO A 661 54.69 -9.99 7.94
N PRO A 662 54.74 -11.12 8.67
CA PRO A 662 55.13 -12.42 8.12
C PRO A 662 54.08 -13.02 7.17
N ARG A 663 54.56 -13.83 6.22
CA ARG A 663 53.77 -14.64 5.27
C ARG A 663 52.56 -15.29 5.97
N GLY A 664 51.38 -14.77 5.68
CA GLY A 664 50.11 -15.29 6.15
C GLY A 664 49.76 -16.62 5.47
N ILE A 665 49.20 -17.52 6.26
CA ILE A 665 48.42 -18.70 5.84
C ILE A 665 47.35 -18.24 4.82
N PRO A 666 47.06 -18.99 3.74
CA PRO A 666 46.08 -18.57 2.73
C PRO A 666 44.71 -18.23 3.35
N VAL A 667 44.15 -17.09 2.95
CA VAL A 667 42.89 -16.48 3.47
C VAL A 667 41.72 -17.47 3.52
N LEU A 668 41.69 -18.42 2.58
CA LEU A 668 40.70 -19.48 2.47
C LEU A 668 40.70 -20.44 3.67
N GLU A 669 41.87 -20.87 4.12
CA GLU A 669 42.06 -21.82 5.23
C GLU A 669 41.61 -21.19 6.58
N LYS A 670 41.76 -19.87 6.70
CA LYS A 670 41.28 -19.08 7.85
C LYS A 670 39.76 -18.89 7.86
N ARG A 671 39.09 -18.88 6.69
CA ARG A 671 37.62 -18.77 6.59
C ARG A 671 36.93 -20.10 6.85
N LEU A 672 37.47 -21.21 6.35
CA LEU A 672 36.92 -22.55 6.61
C LEU A 672 37.00 -22.95 8.09
N SER A 673 38.14 -22.69 8.73
CA SER A 673 38.32 -22.93 10.17
C SER A 673 37.34 -22.12 11.03
N HIS A 674 36.95 -20.93 10.57
CA HIS A 674 35.94 -20.09 11.21
C HIS A 674 34.51 -20.67 11.06
N VAL A 675 34.18 -21.24 9.89
CA VAL A 675 32.89 -21.91 9.64
C VAL A 675 32.73 -23.17 10.52
N ILE A 676 33.81 -23.94 10.69
CA ILE A 676 33.84 -25.14 11.56
C ILE A 676 33.74 -24.75 13.05
N SER A 677 34.28 -23.60 13.45
CA SER A 677 34.29 -23.11 14.84
C SER A 677 32.96 -22.49 15.32
N MET A 678 32.03 -22.12 14.43
CA MET A 678 30.76 -21.45 14.79
C MET A 678 29.59 -22.42 15.05
N GLY A 679 29.79 -23.73 14.93
CA GLY A 679 28.73 -24.73 15.08
C GLY A 679 28.34 -24.99 16.53
N ASN A 680 27.46 -24.15 17.11
CA ASN A 680 26.74 -24.49 18.33
C ASN A 680 25.26 -24.06 18.23
N GLY A 681 24.51 -24.66 17.28
CA GLY A 681 23.07 -24.38 17.14
C GLY A 681 22.30 -24.90 15.92
N GLY A 682 22.85 -25.72 15.02
CA GLY A 682 22.12 -26.29 13.86
C GLY A 682 22.85 -27.49 13.26
N THR A 683 22.14 -28.39 12.57
CA THR A 683 22.67 -29.65 12.02
C THR A 683 24.04 -29.46 11.36
N LEU A 684 25.06 -30.18 11.85
CA LEU A 684 26.43 -30.14 11.35
C LEU A 684 26.46 -30.52 9.86
N LEU A 685 27.04 -29.69 8.99
CA LEU A 685 27.30 -30.05 7.60
C LEU A 685 28.27 -31.25 7.56
N GLU A 686 27.97 -32.27 6.75
CA GLU A 686 28.86 -33.43 6.59
C GLU A 686 30.01 -33.09 5.62
N GLU A 687 31.25 -33.36 6.03
CA GLU A 687 32.39 -33.39 5.12
C GLU A 687 32.46 -34.79 4.49
N PHE A 688 32.10 -34.88 3.20
CA PHE A 688 32.03 -36.15 2.49
C PHE A 688 33.41 -36.56 1.97
N SER A 689 33.73 -37.86 1.96
CA SER A 689 34.93 -38.34 1.27
C SER A 689 34.74 -38.31 -0.25
N PHE A 690 35.80 -37.97 -1.00
CA PHE A 690 35.76 -37.98 -2.46
C PHE A 690 35.33 -39.33 -3.05
N GLN A 691 35.79 -40.43 -2.44
CA GLN A 691 35.44 -41.78 -2.87
C GLN A 691 33.94 -42.07 -2.75
N LYS A 692 33.29 -41.58 -1.68
CA LYS A 692 31.84 -41.69 -1.48
C LYS A 692 31.08 -40.93 -2.57
N LEU A 693 31.54 -39.74 -2.95
CA LEU A 693 30.93 -38.93 -4.02
C LEU A 693 31.14 -39.55 -5.43
N ILE A 694 32.32 -40.14 -5.68
CA ILE A 694 32.58 -40.90 -6.90
C ILE A 694 31.63 -42.09 -7.01
N GLN A 695 31.48 -42.87 -5.94
CA GLN A 695 30.57 -44.02 -5.93
C GLN A 695 29.13 -43.58 -6.16
N ALA A 696 28.67 -42.56 -5.43
CA ALA A 696 27.31 -42.04 -5.52
C ALA A 696 26.93 -41.56 -6.92
N THR A 697 27.89 -41.00 -7.68
CA THR A 697 27.69 -40.46 -9.03
C THR A 697 28.11 -41.39 -10.15
N ASN A 698 28.55 -42.62 -9.85
CA ASN A 698 29.18 -43.53 -10.80
C ASN A 698 30.32 -42.85 -11.58
N ASN A 699 31.31 -42.34 -10.83
CA ASN A 699 32.47 -41.60 -11.33
C ASN A 699 32.10 -40.36 -12.17
N PHE A 700 31.14 -39.57 -11.68
CA PHE A 700 30.64 -38.36 -12.37
C PHE A 700 30.22 -38.64 -13.83
N SER A 701 29.57 -39.78 -14.05
CA SER A 701 29.09 -40.20 -15.37
C SER A 701 28.17 -39.14 -15.99
N GLU A 702 28.30 -38.92 -17.30
CA GLU A 702 27.41 -38.02 -18.06
C GLU A 702 25.94 -38.46 -17.99
N GLN A 703 25.65 -39.75 -17.71
CA GLN A 703 24.27 -40.22 -17.51
C GLN A 703 23.63 -39.66 -16.23
N ASN A 704 24.45 -39.32 -15.24
CA ASN A 704 24.01 -38.73 -13.98
C ASN A 704 24.07 -37.20 -14.02
N LYS A 705 24.49 -36.59 -15.13
CA LYS A 705 24.60 -35.12 -15.24
C LYS A 705 23.21 -34.50 -15.39
N ILE A 706 22.83 -33.67 -14.43
CA ILE A 706 21.55 -32.95 -14.41
C ILE A 706 21.66 -31.67 -15.24
N GLY A 707 22.80 -30.98 -15.17
CA GLY A 707 23.00 -29.73 -15.89
C GLY A 707 24.37 -29.10 -15.67
N LEU A 708 24.60 -27.98 -16.34
CA LEU A 708 25.78 -27.13 -16.22
C LEU A 708 25.36 -25.77 -15.65
N GLY A 709 25.84 -25.44 -14.46
CA GLY A 709 25.66 -24.14 -13.80
C GLY A 709 26.82 -23.18 -14.05
N SER A 710 26.75 -21.98 -13.47
CA SER A 710 27.83 -20.97 -13.48
C SER A 710 29.09 -21.45 -12.76
N PHE A 711 28.90 -22.26 -11.72
CA PHE A 711 29.95 -22.82 -10.88
C PHE A 711 30.57 -24.11 -11.45
N GLY A 712 29.85 -24.85 -12.28
CA GLY A 712 30.28 -26.14 -12.81
C GLY A 712 29.13 -27.12 -13.04
N SER A 713 29.46 -28.40 -13.18
CA SER A 713 28.50 -29.46 -13.50
C SER A 713 27.77 -29.96 -12.25
N VAL A 714 26.46 -30.23 -12.38
CA VAL A 714 25.60 -30.78 -11.32
C VAL A 714 25.22 -32.21 -11.69
N TYR A 715 25.45 -33.15 -10.76
CA TYR A 715 25.21 -34.57 -10.93
C TYR A 715 24.16 -35.07 -9.94
N HIS A 716 23.30 -36.00 -10.39
CA HIS A 716 22.46 -36.81 -9.53
C HIS A 716 23.32 -37.90 -8.89
N GLY A 717 23.19 -38.08 -7.58
CA GLY A 717 23.88 -39.13 -6.86
C GLY A 717 22.96 -39.85 -5.89
N LYS A 718 23.34 -41.08 -5.54
CA LYS A 718 22.65 -41.86 -4.51
C LYS A 718 23.65 -42.32 -3.46
N LEU A 719 23.47 -41.89 -2.21
CA LEU A 719 24.34 -42.27 -1.10
C LEU A 719 23.91 -43.68 -0.59
N GLU A 720 24.72 -44.71 -0.85
CA GLU A 720 24.35 -46.12 -0.72
C GLU A 720 23.96 -46.58 0.69
N GLU A 721 24.58 -46.02 1.75
CA GLU A 721 24.31 -46.41 3.14
C GLU A 721 22.94 -45.95 3.66
N GLU A 722 22.33 -44.92 3.04
CA GLU A 722 21.06 -44.32 3.50
C GLU A 722 19.96 -44.29 2.42
N GLY A 723 20.29 -44.64 1.17
CA GLY A 723 19.35 -44.58 0.05
C GLY A 723 18.90 -43.17 -0.35
N ILE A 724 19.57 -42.14 0.17
CA ILE A 724 19.23 -40.73 -0.05
C ILE A 724 19.72 -40.27 -1.43
N GLU A 725 18.80 -39.68 -2.20
CA GLU A 725 19.10 -39.01 -3.46
C GLU A 725 19.65 -37.59 -3.20
N VAL A 726 20.75 -37.24 -3.86
CA VAL A 726 21.45 -35.97 -3.67
C VAL A 726 21.78 -35.31 -5.02
N ALA A 727 21.90 -33.99 -5.01
CA ALA A 727 22.45 -33.22 -6.11
C ALA A 727 23.88 -32.77 -5.76
N ILE A 728 24.85 -33.16 -6.58
CA ILE A 728 26.28 -32.95 -6.33
C ILE A 728 26.79 -31.92 -7.35
N LYS A 729 27.07 -30.71 -6.88
CA LYS A 729 27.57 -29.58 -7.68
C LYS A 729 29.10 -29.54 -7.57
N ARG A 730 29.79 -29.85 -8.67
CA ARG A 730 31.26 -29.94 -8.73
C ARG A 730 31.81 -28.78 -9.56
N ALA A 731 32.78 -28.06 -9.01
CA ALA A 731 33.52 -27.04 -9.75
C ALA A 731 34.36 -27.71 -10.85
N GLU A 732 34.29 -27.20 -12.08
CA GLU A 732 35.14 -27.70 -13.17
C GLU A 732 36.49 -26.99 -13.16
N MET A 733 37.55 -27.72 -12.79
CA MET A 733 38.94 -27.28 -12.94
C MET A 733 39.35 -27.53 -14.41
N SER A 734 39.27 -26.52 -15.27
CA SER A 734 39.67 -26.68 -16.68
C SER A 734 41.19 -26.89 -16.79
N SER A 735 41.64 -28.15 -16.76
CA SER A 735 43.02 -28.54 -17.08
C SER A 735 43.24 -28.78 -18.59
N THR A 736 42.20 -28.65 -19.40
CA THR A 736 42.25 -28.86 -20.86
C THR A 736 41.40 -27.81 -21.60
N SER A 737 41.94 -26.60 -21.71
CA SER A 737 41.56 -25.68 -22.80
C SER A 737 42.84 -25.10 -23.37
N THR A 738 43.52 -25.93 -24.16
CA THR A 738 44.57 -25.50 -25.06
C THR A 738 43.96 -24.54 -26.06
N SER A 739 44.52 -23.34 -26.13
CA SER A 739 44.16 -22.18 -26.97
C SER A 739 43.18 -21.16 -26.35
N CYS A 740 43.74 -19.97 -26.09
CA CYS A 740 43.12 -18.67 -25.76
C CYS A 740 43.13 -18.22 -24.27
N ALA A 741 44.07 -17.29 -24.01
CA ALA A 741 44.11 -16.26 -22.96
C ALA A 741 44.71 -16.59 -21.58
N HIS A 742 46.04 -16.41 -21.47
CA HIS A 742 46.84 -16.38 -20.24
C HIS A 742 46.47 -15.26 -19.21
N PHE A 743 45.45 -14.44 -19.46
CA PHE A 743 45.03 -13.34 -18.58
C PHE A 743 43.67 -13.54 -17.87
N GLY A 744 42.96 -14.65 -18.14
CA GLY A 744 41.60 -14.89 -17.63
C GLY A 744 41.41 -16.11 -16.73
N VAL A 745 42.42 -16.99 -16.62
CA VAL A 745 42.32 -18.25 -15.86
C VAL A 745 42.35 -18.00 -14.35
N ALA A 746 43.23 -17.11 -13.87
CA ALA A 746 43.35 -16.76 -12.45
C ALA A 746 42.06 -16.11 -11.90
N ARG A 747 41.47 -15.15 -12.63
CA ARG A 747 40.21 -14.50 -12.23
C ARG A 747 39.04 -15.50 -12.17
N ARG A 748 38.95 -16.44 -13.13
CA ARG A 748 37.90 -17.47 -13.12
C ARG A 748 38.02 -18.42 -11.94
N GLN A 749 39.26 -18.79 -11.57
CA GLN A 749 39.49 -19.63 -10.40
C GLN A 749 39.13 -18.87 -9.11
N GLU A 750 39.52 -17.60 -8.99
CA GLU A 750 39.14 -16.75 -7.84
C GLU A 750 37.61 -16.54 -7.73
N ASP A 751 36.93 -16.34 -8.86
CA ASP A 751 35.47 -16.20 -8.90
C ASP A 751 34.75 -17.50 -8.48
N GLN A 752 35.25 -18.66 -8.93
CA GLN A 752 34.73 -19.97 -8.52
C GLN A 752 35.00 -20.25 -7.03
N ASP A 753 36.20 -19.96 -6.55
CA ASP A 753 36.57 -20.13 -5.14
C ASP A 753 35.71 -19.24 -4.23
N SER A 754 35.48 -17.98 -4.63
CA SER A 754 34.58 -17.05 -3.94
C SER A 754 33.14 -17.56 -3.93
N ALA A 755 32.63 -18.05 -5.08
CA ALA A 755 31.28 -18.59 -5.16
C ALA A 755 31.07 -19.82 -4.29
N PHE A 756 32.05 -20.73 -4.21
CA PHE A 756 32.02 -21.88 -3.31
C PHE A 756 31.91 -21.45 -1.86
N VAL A 757 32.77 -20.51 -1.43
CA VAL A 757 32.81 -20.02 -0.05
C VAL A 757 31.52 -19.27 0.30
N ASN A 758 31.02 -18.41 -0.59
CA ASN A 758 29.78 -17.66 -0.34
C ASN A 758 28.58 -18.61 -0.19
N GLU A 759 28.50 -19.64 -1.02
CA GLU A 759 27.42 -20.62 -0.97
C GLU A 759 27.52 -21.48 0.31
N LEU A 760 28.72 -21.94 0.67
CA LEU A 760 28.98 -22.67 1.92
C LEU A 760 28.68 -21.81 3.17
N GLU A 761 29.15 -20.56 3.21
CA GLU A 761 28.97 -19.65 4.33
C GLU A 761 27.51 -19.19 4.48
N SER A 762 26.80 -18.98 3.37
CA SER A 762 25.38 -18.62 3.41
C SER A 762 24.56 -19.82 3.86
N LEU A 763 24.65 -20.97 3.17
CA LEU A 763 23.77 -22.10 3.42
C LEU A 763 24.08 -22.87 4.71
N SER A 764 25.31 -22.81 5.25
CA SER A 764 25.61 -23.37 6.57
C SER A 764 24.77 -22.75 7.70
N ARG A 765 24.30 -21.52 7.52
CA ARG A 765 23.53 -20.77 8.53
C ARG A 765 22.04 -20.67 8.20
N LEU A 766 21.61 -21.06 7.00
CA LEU A 766 20.25 -20.86 6.52
C LEU A 766 19.47 -22.18 6.52
N HIS A 767 18.36 -22.23 7.25
CA HIS A 767 17.46 -23.37 7.30
C HIS A 767 16.02 -22.91 7.12
N HIS A 768 15.45 -23.14 5.93
CA HIS A 768 14.08 -22.76 5.64
C HIS A 768 13.45 -23.71 4.61
N LYS A 769 12.15 -24.00 4.76
CA LYS A 769 11.43 -24.96 3.89
C LYS A 769 11.40 -24.57 2.41
N ASN A 770 11.58 -23.27 2.11
CA ASN A 770 11.61 -22.72 0.75
C ASN A 770 13.02 -22.31 0.28
N LEU A 771 14.07 -22.81 0.94
CA LEU A 771 15.46 -22.72 0.49
C LEU A 771 16.01 -24.12 0.30
N VAL A 772 16.84 -24.34 -0.71
CA VAL A 772 17.47 -25.65 -0.94
C VAL A 772 18.48 -25.93 0.17
N LYS A 773 18.37 -27.10 0.79
CA LYS A 773 19.24 -27.52 1.89
C LYS A 773 20.59 -28.00 1.37
N LEU A 774 21.66 -27.41 1.90
CA LEU A 774 23.02 -27.95 1.79
C LEU A 774 23.18 -29.09 2.81
N LEU A 775 23.56 -30.27 2.34
CA LEU A 775 23.79 -31.46 3.17
C LEU A 775 25.25 -31.54 3.62
N GLY A 776 26.17 -31.10 2.77
CA GLY A 776 27.58 -31.13 3.07
C GLY A 776 28.44 -30.68 1.91
N PHE A 777 29.74 -30.89 2.06
CA PHE A 777 30.74 -30.44 1.10
C PHE A 777 31.93 -31.40 1.04
N TYR A 778 32.77 -31.22 0.02
CA TYR A 778 34.12 -31.77 -0.05
C TYR A 778 35.04 -30.71 -0.61
N GLU A 779 36.18 -30.51 0.04
CA GLU A 779 37.22 -29.59 -0.39
C GLU A 779 38.59 -30.26 -0.32
N ASP A 780 39.32 -30.18 -1.43
CA ASP A 780 40.75 -30.47 -1.51
C ASP A 780 41.40 -29.42 -2.44
N LYS A 781 42.73 -29.40 -2.54
CA LYS A 781 43.52 -28.46 -3.36
C LYS A 781 43.10 -28.38 -4.82
N HIS A 782 42.38 -29.37 -5.34
CA HIS A 782 41.98 -29.46 -6.75
C HIS A 782 40.47 -29.64 -6.95
N GLU A 783 39.70 -29.84 -5.89
CA GLU A 783 38.30 -30.25 -5.99
C GLU A 783 37.45 -29.47 -4.99
N ARG A 784 36.38 -28.86 -5.49
CA ARG A 784 35.36 -28.19 -4.69
C ARG A 784 34.01 -28.75 -5.05
N ILE A 785 33.34 -29.38 -4.08
CA ILE A 785 32.07 -30.06 -4.31
C ILE A 785 31.09 -29.71 -3.20
N LEU A 786 29.87 -29.34 -3.60
CA LEU A 786 28.76 -29.07 -2.69
C LEU A 786 27.67 -30.13 -2.91
N VAL A 787 27.13 -30.65 -1.82
CA VAL A 787 26.13 -31.73 -1.82
C VAL A 787 24.82 -31.18 -1.28
N TYR A 788 23.76 -31.25 -2.09
CA TYR A 788 22.43 -30.73 -1.79
C TYR A 788 21.39 -31.85 -1.73
N GLU A 789 20.24 -31.54 -1.13
CA GLU A 789 19.04 -32.34 -1.35
C GLU A 789 18.69 -32.39 -2.86
N TYR A 790 18.20 -33.54 -3.33
CA TYR A 790 17.77 -33.67 -4.72
C TYR A 790 16.36 -33.11 -4.94
N MET A 791 16.20 -32.29 -5.98
CA MET A 791 14.95 -31.63 -6.33
C MET A 791 14.28 -32.38 -7.50
N ASN A 792 13.37 -33.32 -7.19
CA ASN A 792 12.85 -34.31 -8.15
C ASN A 792 12.14 -33.70 -9.37
N ASN A 793 11.53 -32.52 -9.23
CA ASN A 793 10.79 -31.87 -10.32
C ASN A 793 11.63 -30.80 -11.06
N GLY A 794 12.93 -30.69 -10.79
CA GLY A 794 13.82 -29.78 -11.53
C GLY A 794 13.48 -28.30 -11.34
N SER A 795 13.74 -27.47 -12.36
CA SER A 795 13.63 -26.01 -12.27
C SER A 795 12.30 -25.46 -12.79
N LEU A 796 11.84 -24.36 -12.20
CA LEU A 796 10.66 -23.62 -12.68
C LEU A 796 10.81 -23.18 -14.15
N ASN A 797 12.00 -22.76 -14.55
CA ASN A 797 12.31 -22.39 -15.93
C ASN A 797 11.99 -23.54 -16.91
N ASP A 798 12.30 -24.78 -16.55
CA ASP A 798 12.05 -25.93 -17.44
C ASP A 798 10.54 -26.18 -17.59
N HIS A 799 9.79 -26.01 -16.50
CA HIS A 799 8.33 -26.11 -16.47
C HIS A 799 7.60 -25.01 -17.24
N LEU A 800 8.18 -23.82 -17.35
CA LEU A 800 7.61 -22.72 -18.13
C LEU A 800 7.98 -22.82 -19.62
N HIS A 801 9.24 -23.18 -19.91
CA HIS A 801 9.84 -22.92 -21.23
C HIS A 801 10.30 -24.14 -22.00
N LYS A 802 10.61 -25.26 -21.35
CA LYS A 802 11.16 -26.46 -22.02
C LYS A 802 10.12 -27.57 -22.17
N PHE A 803 9.34 -27.86 -21.14
CA PHE A 803 8.41 -28.96 -21.17
C PHE A 803 7.12 -28.60 -21.93
N PRO A 804 6.67 -29.45 -22.88
CA PRO A 804 5.44 -29.22 -23.63
C PRO A 804 4.18 -29.45 -22.79
N THR A 805 4.22 -30.40 -21.84
CA THR A 805 3.14 -30.69 -20.88
C THR A 805 3.70 -30.60 -19.46
N SER A 806 3.59 -29.42 -18.86
CA SER A 806 4.00 -29.16 -17.49
C SER A 806 2.84 -29.44 -16.52
N THR A 807 3.11 -29.69 -15.24
CA THR A 807 2.07 -29.92 -14.23
C THR A 807 1.60 -28.62 -13.57
N ILE A 808 2.33 -27.52 -13.74
CA ILE A 808 1.96 -26.16 -13.28
C ILE A 808 1.02 -25.43 -14.27
N MET A 809 -0.07 -26.10 -14.64
CA MET A 809 -1.07 -25.65 -15.63
C MET A 809 -2.29 -24.93 -15.04
N SER A 810 -2.25 -24.60 -13.75
CA SER A 810 -3.30 -23.80 -13.10
C SER A 810 -2.72 -22.50 -12.56
N TRP A 811 -3.53 -21.44 -12.58
CA TRP A 811 -3.19 -20.13 -12.04
C TRP A 811 -2.88 -20.22 -10.54
N SER A 812 -3.69 -20.93 -9.76
CA SER A 812 -3.47 -21.12 -8.33
C SER A 812 -2.14 -21.81 -8.03
N VAL A 813 -1.76 -22.83 -8.81
CA VAL A 813 -0.47 -23.53 -8.67
C VAL A 813 0.70 -22.61 -8.99
N ARG A 814 0.62 -21.80 -10.05
CA ARG A 814 1.67 -20.81 -10.38
C ARG A 814 1.83 -19.76 -9.28
N ILE A 815 0.72 -19.26 -8.73
CA ILE A 815 0.72 -18.31 -7.61
C ILE A 815 1.31 -18.97 -6.36
N LYS A 816 0.99 -20.24 -6.09
CA LYS A 816 1.54 -21.00 -4.98
C LYS A 816 3.07 -21.18 -5.08
N VAL A 817 3.58 -21.53 -6.27
CA VAL A 817 5.03 -21.59 -6.53
C VAL A 817 5.68 -20.24 -6.31
N ALA A 818 5.06 -19.15 -6.76
CA ALA A 818 5.55 -17.79 -6.54
C ALA A 818 5.60 -17.46 -5.04
N LEU A 819 4.55 -17.78 -4.30
CA LEU A 819 4.44 -17.56 -2.85
C LEU A 819 5.53 -18.32 -2.09
N ASP A 820 5.75 -19.59 -2.45
CA ASP A 820 6.78 -20.41 -1.83
C ASP A 820 8.18 -19.83 -2.07
N ALA A 821 8.51 -19.42 -3.31
CA ALA A 821 9.76 -18.73 -3.60
C ALA A 821 9.89 -17.38 -2.85
N ALA A 822 8.81 -16.58 -2.81
CA ALA A 822 8.79 -15.29 -2.12
C ALA A 822 9.09 -15.43 -0.62
N ARG A 823 8.54 -16.45 0.05
CA ARG A 823 8.85 -16.76 1.45
C ARG A 823 10.31 -17.13 1.66
N GLY A 824 10.91 -17.84 0.71
CA GLY A 824 12.35 -18.11 0.72
C GLY A 824 13.19 -16.83 0.66
N ILE A 825 12.84 -15.89 -0.21
CA ILE A 825 13.56 -14.62 -0.37
C ILE A 825 13.31 -13.69 0.84
N GLU A 826 12.08 -13.65 1.36
CA GLU A 826 11.75 -12.92 2.59
C GLU A 826 12.61 -13.39 3.77
N TYR A 827 12.80 -14.72 3.91
CA TYR A 827 13.70 -15.30 4.91
C TYR A 827 15.11 -14.71 4.84
N LEU A 828 15.67 -14.58 3.63
CA LEU A 828 16.99 -13.99 3.42
C LEU A 828 17.06 -12.51 3.79
N HIS A 829 16.03 -11.74 3.46
CA HIS A 829 16.05 -10.28 3.67
C HIS A 829 15.75 -9.89 5.11
N ARG A 830 14.81 -10.59 5.76
CA ARG A 830 14.22 -10.15 7.04
C ARG A 830 14.70 -10.96 8.24
N TYR A 831 14.96 -12.24 8.06
CA TYR A 831 15.20 -13.17 9.17
C TYR A 831 16.66 -13.61 9.27
N ALA A 832 17.42 -13.58 8.17
CA ALA A 832 18.87 -13.72 8.23
C ALA A 832 19.49 -12.51 8.95
N THR A 833 20.41 -12.76 9.89
CA THR A 833 21.11 -11.72 10.64
C THR A 833 22.62 -11.88 10.46
N PRO A 834 23.30 -10.98 9.73
CA PRO A 834 22.75 -9.85 8.97
C PRO A 834 21.96 -10.32 7.73
N SER A 835 21.20 -9.40 7.10
CA SER A 835 20.41 -9.72 5.91
C SER A 835 21.28 -10.28 4.78
N ILE A 836 20.71 -11.12 3.91
CA ILE A 836 21.43 -11.70 2.76
C ILE A 836 20.72 -11.29 1.48
N ILE A 837 21.48 -10.72 0.54
CA ILE A 837 21.01 -10.36 -0.80
C ILE A 837 21.48 -11.43 -1.77
N HIS A 838 20.54 -12.10 -2.45
CA HIS A 838 20.81 -13.26 -3.29
C HIS A 838 21.49 -12.89 -4.61
N ARG A 839 21.08 -11.78 -5.23
CA ARG A 839 21.60 -11.19 -6.49
C ARG A 839 21.33 -11.96 -7.78
N ASP A 840 20.99 -13.25 -7.70
CA ASP A 840 20.69 -14.08 -8.89
C ASP A 840 19.33 -14.79 -8.82
N ILE A 841 18.29 -14.07 -8.39
CA ILE A 841 16.91 -14.58 -8.41
C ILE A 841 16.41 -14.68 -9.86
N LYS A 842 16.10 -15.91 -10.30
CA LYS A 842 15.59 -16.22 -11.64
C LYS A 842 14.85 -17.56 -11.63
N SER A 843 14.02 -17.81 -12.64
CA SER A 843 13.23 -19.05 -12.73
C SER A 843 14.07 -20.34 -12.83
N SER A 844 15.34 -20.29 -13.26
CA SER A 844 16.23 -21.46 -13.25
C SER A 844 16.77 -21.81 -11.86
N ASN A 845 16.76 -20.85 -10.94
CA ASN A 845 17.28 -20.99 -9.58
C ASN A 845 16.15 -21.19 -8.54
N ILE A 846 14.92 -21.38 -9.02
CA ILE A 846 13.76 -21.80 -8.22
C ILE A 846 13.47 -23.24 -8.61
N LEU A 847 13.75 -24.16 -7.70
CA LEU A 847 13.63 -25.61 -7.90
C LEU A 847 12.37 -26.14 -7.22
N LEU A 848 11.84 -27.26 -7.74
CA LEU A 848 10.61 -27.88 -7.26
C LEU A 848 10.91 -29.26 -6.67
N ASP A 849 10.50 -29.48 -5.42
CA ASP A 849 10.65 -30.78 -4.76
C ASP A 849 9.58 -31.79 -5.24
N SER A 850 9.64 -33.02 -4.75
CA SER A 850 8.66 -34.08 -5.06
C SER A 850 7.20 -33.72 -4.71
N LYS A 851 6.97 -32.74 -3.82
CA LYS A 851 5.66 -32.24 -3.41
C LYS A 851 5.25 -30.95 -4.12
N TRP A 852 6.00 -30.52 -5.14
CA TRP A 852 5.80 -29.27 -5.88
C TRP A 852 6.00 -28.00 -5.04
N VAL A 853 6.73 -28.10 -3.92
CA VAL A 853 7.12 -26.92 -3.13
C VAL A 853 8.31 -26.26 -3.79
N ALA A 854 8.21 -24.94 -3.99
CA ALA A 854 9.28 -24.15 -4.57
C ALA A 854 10.36 -23.82 -3.53
N LYS A 855 11.62 -23.99 -3.93
CA LYS A 855 12.80 -23.67 -3.13
C LYS A 855 13.80 -22.84 -3.92
N VAL A 856 14.32 -21.77 -3.32
CA VAL A 856 15.37 -20.93 -3.92
C VAL A 856 16.74 -21.61 -3.73
N SER A 857 17.57 -21.58 -4.77
CA SER A 857 18.87 -22.23 -4.86
C SER A 857 19.93 -21.31 -5.46
N ASP A 858 21.20 -21.76 -5.43
CA ASP A 858 22.36 -21.12 -6.08
C ASP A 858 22.79 -19.78 -5.44
N PHE A 859 23.42 -19.90 -4.27
CA PHE A 859 23.85 -18.77 -3.45
C PHE A 859 25.27 -18.28 -3.80
N GLY A 860 25.85 -18.73 -4.92
CA GLY A 860 27.24 -18.43 -5.28
C GLY A 860 27.55 -16.93 -5.45
N LEU A 861 26.55 -16.11 -5.76
CA LEU A 861 26.69 -14.65 -5.86
C LEU A 861 26.20 -13.91 -4.61
N SER A 862 25.61 -14.61 -3.64
CA SER A 862 24.96 -14.00 -2.47
C SER A 862 25.96 -13.22 -1.62
N LEU A 863 25.48 -12.12 -1.03
CA LEU A 863 26.28 -11.26 -0.16
C LEU A 863 25.50 -10.91 1.10
N ILE A 864 26.23 -10.69 2.18
CA ILE A 864 25.70 -10.06 3.39
C ILE A 864 25.31 -8.63 3.03
N GLY A 865 24.02 -8.32 3.17
CA GLY A 865 23.44 -7.01 2.98
C GLY A 865 23.89 -6.03 4.05
N PRO A 866 23.69 -4.72 3.83
CA PRO A 866 24.15 -3.72 4.77
C PRO A 866 23.26 -3.69 6.04
N GLU A 867 23.79 -3.18 7.16
CA GLU A 867 23.11 -3.22 8.47
C GLU A 867 21.83 -2.37 8.52
N ASP A 868 21.78 -1.28 7.73
CA ASP A 868 20.63 -0.36 7.65
C ASP A 868 19.85 -0.50 6.33
N GLU A 869 18.52 -0.57 6.38
CA GLU A 869 17.66 -0.69 5.17
C GLU A 869 17.79 0.47 4.16
N GLU A 870 18.25 1.65 4.60
CA GLU A 870 18.47 2.83 3.74
C GLU A 870 19.88 2.87 3.11
N SER A 871 20.77 1.98 3.53
CA SER A 871 22.14 1.92 3.04
C SER A 871 22.29 0.97 1.86
N HIS A 872 23.41 1.07 1.14
CA HIS A 872 23.68 0.28 -0.06
C HIS A 872 25.10 -0.26 -0.04
N LEU A 873 25.31 -1.38 -0.74
CA LEU A 873 26.66 -1.87 -1.03
C LEU A 873 27.11 -1.33 -2.38
N SER A 874 28.23 -0.62 -2.41
CA SER A 874 28.85 -0.08 -3.62
C SER A 874 29.76 -1.13 -4.28
N LEU A 875 29.24 -1.90 -5.22
CA LEU A 875 29.92 -3.06 -5.81
C LEU A 875 29.60 -3.20 -7.30
N LEU A 876 30.57 -3.72 -8.06
CA LEU A 876 30.41 -4.05 -9.49
C LEU A 876 29.19 -4.97 -9.72
N GLY A 877 28.41 -4.63 -10.75
CA GLY A 877 27.21 -5.33 -11.18
C GLY A 877 27.48 -6.80 -11.49
N ALA A 878 26.88 -7.71 -10.75
CA ALA A 878 26.85 -9.14 -11.06
C ALA A 878 25.42 -9.67 -10.94
N GLY A 879 25.06 -10.61 -11.82
CA GLY A 879 23.72 -11.20 -11.91
C GLY A 879 23.39 -11.65 -13.34
N THR A 880 22.18 -12.17 -13.54
CA THR A 880 21.74 -12.66 -14.85
C THR A 880 21.03 -11.57 -15.67
N VAL A 881 21.52 -11.32 -16.89
CA VAL A 881 20.94 -10.36 -17.84
C VAL A 881 19.46 -10.67 -18.08
N GLY A 882 18.59 -9.65 -17.95
CA GLY A 882 17.14 -9.77 -18.04
C GLY A 882 16.44 -9.69 -16.68
N TYR A 883 17.10 -10.18 -15.62
CA TYR A 883 16.61 -10.14 -14.24
C TYR A 883 17.29 -9.03 -13.43
N MET A 884 18.49 -8.59 -13.84
CA MET A 884 19.23 -7.55 -13.13
C MET A 884 18.43 -6.26 -12.98
N ASP A 885 18.40 -5.77 -11.74
CA ASP A 885 17.86 -4.47 -11.38
C ASP A 885 18.60 -3.33 -12.15
N PRO A 886 17.87 -2.50 -12.92
CA PRO A 886 18.47 -1.43 -13.70
C PRO A 886 19.08 -0.33 -12.83
N GLU A 887 18.58 -0.10 -11.61
CA GLU A 887 19.16 0.86 -10.67
C GLU A 887 20.49 0.35 -10.15
N TYR A 888 20.54 -0.90 -9.66
CA TYR A 888 21.78 -1.56 -9.26
C TYR A 888 22.80 -1.60 -10.40
N TYR A 889 22.40 -2.01 -11.61
CA TYR A 889 23.30 -2.08 -12.77
C TYR A 889 23.90 -0.72 -13.13
N ARG A 890 23.13 0.37 -13.02
CA ARG A 890 23.57 1.72 -13.39
C ARG A 890 24.34 2.42 -12.29
N LEU A 891 23.88 2.33 -11.05
CA LEU A 891 24.41 3.07 -9.90
C LEU A 891 25.44 2.27 -9.11
N GLN A 892 25.56 0.96 -9.34
CA GLN A 892 26.39 0.04 -8.54
C GLN A 892 25.95 -0.03 -7.07
N HIS A 893 24.70 0.35 -6.78
CA HIS A 893 24.11 0.33 -5.44
C HIS A 893 23.26 -0.92 -5.28
N LEU A 894 23.78 -1.90 -4.53
CA LEU A 894 23.06 -3.12 -4.25
C LEU A 894 22.25 -2.99 -2.95
N THR A 895 20.98 -3.35 -3.01
CA THR A 895 20.06 -3.40 -1.86
C THR A 895 19.16 -4.64 -1.95
N THR A 896 18.41 -4.94 -0.89
CA THR A 896 17.37 -5.99 -0.91
C THR A 896 16.31 -5.75 -2.00
N LYS A 897 16.11 -4.50 -2.41
CA LYS A 897 15.20 -4.12 -3.51
C LYS A 897 15.65 -4.62 -4.88
N SER A 898 16.92 -4.98 -5.05
CA SER A 898 17.43 -5.56 -6.29
C SER A 898 16.95 -7.00 -6.49
N ASP A 899 16.80 -7.77 -5.41
CA ASP A 899 16.17 -9.09 -5.45
C ASP A 899 14.66 -8.98 -5.69
N VAL A 900 14.00 -7.95 -5.12
CA VAL A 900 12.57 -7.69 -5.36
C VAL A 900 12.30 -7.46 -6.84
N TYR A 901 13.14 -6.67 -7.52
CA TYR A 901 13.03 -6.47 -8.97
C TYR A 901 13.18 -7.79 -9.74
N SER A 902 14.22 -8.56 -9.42
CA SER A 902 14.50 -9.86 -10.04
C SER A 902 13.33 -10.84 -9.85
N PHE A 903 12.72 -10.85 -8.67
CA PHE A 903 11.50 -11.63 -8.38
C PHE A 903 10.28 -11.12 -9.15
N GLY A 904 10.13 -9.81 -9.32
CA GLY A 904 9.11 -9.21 -10.18
C GLY A 904 9.19 -9.71 -11.63
N VAL A 905 10.39 -9.89 -12.17
CA VAL A 905 10.60 -10.51 -13.49
C VAL A 905 10.09 -11.97 -13.50
N VAL A 906 10.37 -12.75 -12.46
CA VAL A 906 9.86 -14.13 -12.31
C VAL A 906 8.33 -14.16 -12.28
N LEU A 907 7.68 -13.21 -11.59
CA LEU A 907 6.22 -13.10 -11.60
C LEU A 907 5.66 -12.85 -13.01
N LEU A 908 6.33 -12.00 -13.80
CA LEU A 908 5.93 -11.76 -15.20
C LEU A 908 6.13 -13.01 -16.08
N GLU A 909 7.18 -13.80 -15.86
CA GLU A 909 7.36 -15.09 -16.54
C GLU A 909 6.25 -16.08 -16.16
N LEU A 910 5.87 -16.16 -14.88
CA LEU A 910 4.78 -17.01 -14.40
C LEU A 910 3.43 -16.60 -14.98
N LEU A 911 3.17 -15.31 -15.15
CA LEU A 911 1.90 -14.83 -15.73
C LEU A 911 1.82 -15.08 -17.23
N SER A 912 2.92 -14.85 -17.95
CA SER A 912 2.90 -14.75 -19.41
C SER A 912 3.49 -15.95 -20.15
N GLY A 913 4.26 -16.80 -19.48
CA GLY A 913 5.00 -17.88 -20.13
C GLY A 913 6.14 -17.40 -21.04
N TYR A 914 6.44 -16.10 -21.10
CA TYR A 914 7.60 -15.59 -21.82
C TYR A 914 8.88 -15.71 -21.00
N LYS A 915 10.01 -15.92 -21.68
CA LYS A 915 11.33 -15.81 -21.06
C LYS A 915 11.62 -14.35 -20.71
N ALA A 916 12.38 -14.14 -19.63
CA ALA A 916 12.85 -12.81 -19.22
C ALA A 916 13.45 -11.98 -20.39
N ILE A 917 14.17 -12.63 -21.31
CA ILE A 917 14.52 -12.08 -22.62
C ILE A 917 13.98 -13.02 -23.71
N HIS A 918 13.06 -12.52 -24.52
CA HIS A 918 12.45 -13.27 -25.61
C HIS A 918 12.62 -12.54 -26.95
N LYS A 919 12.54 -13.28 -28.06
CA LYS A 919 12.55 -12.71 -29.41
C LYS A 919 11.12 -12.61 -29.90
N ILE A 920 10.70 -11.42 -30.33
CA ILE A 920 9.41 -11.21 -31.02
C ILE A 920 9.59 -11.59 -32.50
N GLU A 921 8.50 -11.69 -33.26
CA GLU A 921 8.46 -11.99 -34.71
C GLU A 921 9.51 -11.21 -35.55
N ASN A 922 9.91 -10.02 -35.11
CA ASN A 922 10.92 -9.18 -35.78
C ASN A 922 12.39 -9.56 -35.45
N GLY A 923 12.62 -10.60 -34.65
CA GLY A 923 13.95 -11.10 -34.28
C GLY A 923 14.70 -10.28 -33.21
N VAL A 924 14.17 -9.13 -32.81
CA VAL A 924 14.80 -8.25 -31.79
C VAL A 924 14.56 -8.82 -30.38
N PRO A 925 15.61 -9.02 -29.57
CA PRO A 925 15.47 -9.41 -28.17
C PRO A 925 14.77 -8.30 -27.38
N ARG A 926 13.73 -8.65 -26.61
CA ARG A 926 13.02 -7.72 -25.73
C ARG A 926 12.92 -8.30 -24.32
N ASN A 927 13.04 -7.43 -23.33
CA ASN A 927 12.81 -7.80 -21.94
C ASN A 927 11.29 -8.03 -21.71
N VAL A 928 10.94 -9.04 -20.91
CA VAL A 928 9.56 -9.32 -20.53
C VAL A 928 8.89 -8.12 -19.83
N VAL A 929 9.64 -7.35 -19.03
CA VAL A 929 9.17 -6.13 -18.35
C VAL A 929 8.66 -5.13 -19.38
N ASP A 930 9.47 -4.81 -20.39
CA ASP A 930 9.11 -3.83 -21.43
C ASP A 930 7.93 -4.28 -22.30
N PHE A 931 7.66 -5.58 -22.35
CA PHE A 931 6.60 -6.16 -23.16
C PHE A 931 5.28 -6.30 -22.40
N VAL A 932 5.32 -6.93 -21.21
CA VAL A 932 4.14 -7.37 -20.45
C VAL A 932 3.56 -6.25 -19.58
N VAL A 933 4.41 -5.48 -18.89
CA VAL A 933 3.98 -4.42 -17.96
C VAL A 933 3.04 -3.39 -18.60
N PRO A 934 3.27 -2.90 -19.83
CA PRO A 934 2.36 -1.96 -20.47
C PRO A 934 0.90 -2.44 -20.53
N PHE A 935 0.67 -3.73 -20.83
CA PHE A 935 -0.68 -4.31 -20.89
C PHE A 935 -1.31 -4.44 -19.51
N ILE A 936 -0.56 -4.88 -18.51
CA ILE A 936 -1.05 -5.01 -17.13
C ILE A 936 -1.50 -3.65 -16.59
N VAL A 937 -0.66 -2.62 -16.71
CA VAL A 937 -1.00 -1.28 -16.21
C VAL A 937 -2.18 -0.69 -17.00
N GLN A 938 -2.50 -1.19 -18.20
CA GLN A 938 -3.67 -0.79 -19.00
C GLN A 938 -4.95 -1.56 -18.64
N ASP A 939 -4.93 -2.42 -17.61
CA ASP A 939 -6.02 -3.35 -17.27
C ASP A 939 -6.32 -4.37 -18.39
N GLU A 940 -5.36 -4.58 -19.31
CA GLU A 940 -5.44 -5.52 -20.43
C GLU A 940 -4.62 -6.80 -20.17
N ILE A 941 -4.51 -7.22 -18.90
CA ILE A 941 -3.68 -8.39 -18.52
C ILE A 941 -4.03 -9.66 -19.30
N HIS A 942 -5.32 -9.85 -19.64
CA HIS A 942 -5.80 -10.99 -20.42
C HIS A 942 -5.09 -11.17 -21.78
N ARG A 943 -4.47 -10.13 -22.33
CA ARG A 943 -3.73 -10.18 -23.62
C ARG A 943 -2.34 -10.78 -23.50
N VAL A 944 -1.79 -10.84 -22.29
CA VAL A 944 -0.41 -11.26 -22.02
C VAL A 944 -0.33 -12.49 -21.12
N LEU A 945 -1.47 -13.07 -20.75
CA LEU A 945 -1.51 -14.31 -20.00
C LEU A 945 -1.00 -15.48 -20.85
N ASP A 946 -0.33 -16.42 -20.20
CA ASP A 946 0.25 -17.59 -20.85
C ASP A 946 -0.83 -18.40 -21.60
N PRO A 947 -0.74 -18.50 -22.95
CA PRO A 947 -1.72 -19.21 -23.74
C PRO A 947 -1.69 -20.73 -23.54
N LYS A 948 -0.67 -21.26 -22.85
CA LYS A 948 -0.62 -22.69 -22.45
C LYS A 948 -1.59 -23.01 -21.33
N LEU A 949 -2.07 -22.01 -20.58
CA LEU A 949 -3.08 -22.18 -19.54
C LEU A 949 -4.48 -21.89 -20.09
N PRO A 950 -5.52 -22.53 -19.53
CA PRO A 950 -6.87 -22.07 -19.78
C PRO A 950 -7.02 -20.61 -19.31
N PRO A 951 -7.86 -19.80 -19.99
CA PRO A 951 -8.20 -18.47 -19.49
C PRO A 951 -8.62 -18.56 -18.02
N PRO A 952 -8.19 -17.63 -17.15
CA PRO A 952 -8.59 -17.63 -15.75
C PRO A 952 -10.12 -17.65 -15.65
N THR A 953 -10.64 -18.44 -14.72
CA THR A 953 -12.06 -18.39 -14.40
C THR A 953 -12.45 -17.01 -13.85
N PRO A 954 -13.75 -16.65 -13.82
CA PRO A 954 -14.20 -15.39 -13.21
C PRO A 954 -13.76 -15.21 -11.74
N PHE A 955 -13.45 -16.30 -11.04
CA PHE A 955 -12.95 -16.28 -9.66
C PHE A 955 -11.42 -16.14 -9.60
N GLU A 956 -10.68 -16.76 -10.52
CA GLU A 956 -9.23 -16.66 -10.56
C GLU A 956 -8.73 -15.34 -11.15
N ILE A 957 -9.48 -14.72 -12.07
CA ILE A 957 -9.02 -13.54 -12.81
C ILE A 957 -8.66 -12.37 -11.89
N GLU A 958 -9.35 -12.22 -10.75
CA GLU A 958 -9.04 -11.18 -9.77
C GLU A 958 -7.68 -11.43 -9.10
N GLY A 959 -7.43 -12.64 -8.62
CA GLY A 959 -6.14 -13.04 -8.05
C GLY A 959 -5.00 -12.91 -9.07
N VAL A 960 -5.22 -13.37 -10.31
CA VAL A 960 -4.24 -13.27 -11.41
C VAL A 960 -3.94 -11.81 -11.76
N ALA A 961 -4.97 -10.95 -11.87
CA ALA A 961 -4.79 -9.52 -12.11
C ALA A 961 -4.03 -8.85 -10.95
N PHE A 962 -4.34 -9.21 -9.72
CA PHE A 962 -3.65 -8.70 -8.53
C PHE A 962 -2.15 -9.05 -8.54
N VAL A 963 -1.79 -10.31 -8.87
CA VAL A 963 -0.39 -10.71 -9.06
C VAL A 963 0.28 -9.93 -10.20
N GLY A 964 -0.45 -9.62 -11.28
CA GLY A 964 0.04 -8.75 -12.33
C GLY A 964 0.42 -7.36 -11.83
N TYR A 965 -0.44 -6.72 -11.06
CA TYR A 965 -0.15 -5.40 -10.48
C TYR A 965 1.02 -5.45 -9.51
N LEU A 966 1.08 -6.47 -8.65
CA LEU A 966 2.21 -6.71 -7.75
C LEU A 966 3.53 -6.86 -8.53
N ALA A 967 3.52 -7.59 -9.64
CA ALA A 967 4.69 -7.73 -10.51
C ALA A 967 5.14 -6.38 -11.07
N CYS A 968 4.21 -5.50 -11.49
CA CYS A 968 4.52 -4.15 -11.92
C CYS A 968 5.17 -3.29 -10.81
N ASP A 969 4.70 -3.42 -9.57
CA ASP A 969 5.28 -2.70 -8.42
C ASP A 969 6.68 -3.21 -8.08
N CYS A 970 6.93 -4.52 -8.19
CA CYS A 970 8.26 -5.10 -8.00
C CYS A 970 9.28 -4.62 -9.03
N VAL A 971 8.87 -4.41 -10.29
CA VAL A 971 9.79 -4.03 -11.40
C VAL A 971 9.90 -2.52 -11.64
N ARG A 972 9.51 -1.68 -10.67
CA ARG A 972 9.69 -0.23 -10.78
C ARG A 972 11.16 0.15 -10.90
N LEU A 973 11.44 1.23 -11.65
CA LEU A 973 12.81 1.65 -11.93
C LEU A 973 13.58 2.08 -10.67
N GLU A 974 12.94 2.78 -9.74
CA GLU A 974 13.53 3.21 -8.48
C GLU A 974 13.24 2.19 -7.37
N GLY A 975 14.27 1.69 -6.68
CA GLY A 975 14.16 0.65 -5.66
C GLY A 975 13.32 1.05 -4.45
N ARG A 976 13.32 2.35 -4.10
CA ARG A 976 12.49 2.90 -3.01
C ARG A 976 10.99 2.78 -3.26
N ASP A 977 10.57 2.75 -4.53
CA ASP A 977 9.15 2.62 -4.90
C ASP A 977 8.69 1.15 -4.89
N ARG A 978 9.63 0.20 -4.83
CA ARG A 978 9.32 -1.23 -4.84
C ARG A 978 8.84 -1.66 -3.43
N PRO A 979 7.92 -2.64 -3.33
CA PRO A 979 7.55 -3.22 -2.05
C PRO A 979 8.75 -3.92 -1.36
N ASN A 980 8.63 -4.23 -0.08
CA ASN A 980 9.53 -5.20 0.57
C ASN A 980 8.99 -6.63 0.36
N MET A 981 9.82 -7.65 0.57
CA MET A 981 9.40 -9.02 0.34
C MET A 981 8.25 -9.48 1.26
N SER A 982 8.14 -8.97 2.49
CA SER A 982 7.00 -9.26 3.37
C SER A 982 5.66 -8.80 2.78
N HIS A 983 5.63 -7.61 2.17
CA HIS A 983 4.45 -7.14 1.46
C HIS A 983 4.15 -7.99 0.22
N VAL A 984 5.18 -8.44 -0.50
CA VAL A 984 5.04 -9.34 -1.65
C VAL A 984 4.44 -10.68 -1.22
N VAL A 985 4.92 -11.28 -0.12
CA VAL A 985 4.39 -12.54 0.45
C VAL A 985 2.92 -12.38 0.85
N SER A 986 2.57 -11.36 1.64
CA SER A 986 1.18 -11.11 2.05
C SER A 986 0.25 -10.89 0.85
N SER A 987 0.74 -10.23 -0.20
CA SER A 987 -0.01 -10.00 -1.43
C SER A 987 -0.26 -11.31 -2.19
N LEU A 988 0.74 -12.19 -2.30
CA LEU A 988 0.60 -13.49 -2.95
C LEU A 988 -0.29 -14.46 -2.16
N GLU A 989 -0.31 -14.38 -0.82
CA GLU A 989 -1.24 -15.15 0.02
C GLU A 989 -2.69 -14.79 -0.29
N LYS A 990 -3.01 -13.48 -0.30
CA LYS A 990 -4.35 -13.00 -0.66
C LYS A 990 -4.77 -13.40 -2.07
N ALA A 991 -3.84 -13.32 -3.02
CA ALA A 991 -4.10 -13.74 -4.40
C ALA A 991 -4.43 -15.24 -4.49
N LEU A 992 -3.68 -16.06 -3.75
CA LEU A 992 -3.90 -17.50 -3.72
C LEU A 992 -5.24 -17.86 -3.07
N GLU A 993 -5.58 -17.21 -1.96
CA GLU A 993 -6.88 -17.38 -1.29
C GLU A 993 -8.05 -17.02 -2.23
N ALA A 994 -7.94 -15.91 -2.96
CA ALA A 994 -8.93 -15.50 -3.95
C ALA A 994 -9.12 -16.55 -5.06
N CYS A 995 -8.03 -17.17 -5.55
CA CYS A 995 -8.10 -18.23 -6.55
C CYS A 995 -8.67 -19.56 -6.01
N LEU A 996 -8.60 -19.81 -4.70
CA LEU A 996 -9.03 -21.07 -4.07
C LEU A 996 -10.43 -21.00 -3.44
N ALA A 997 -11.07 -19.82 -3.41
CA ALA A 997 -12.41 -19.66 -2.86
C ALA A 997 -13.44 -20.49 -3.65
N GLU A 998 -14.19 -21.34 -2.95
CA GLU A 998 -15.27 -22.12 -3.58
C GLU A 998 -16.48 -21.23 -3.94
N PRO A 999 -17.17 -21.50 -5.07
CA PRO A 999 -18.40 -20.80 -5.40
C PRO A 999 -19.50 -21.13 -4.38
N ILE A 1000 -20.02 -20.11 -3.69
CA ILE A 1000 -21.26 -20.24 -2.93
C ILE A 1000 -22.40 -20.38 -3.96
N LEU A 1001 -22.77 -21.62 -4.26
CA LEU A 1001 -24.01 -21.95 -4.97
C LEU A 1001 -25.18 -21.52 -4.09
N CYS A 1002 -25.65 -20.27 -4.26
CA CYS A 1002 -26.96 -19.87 -3.79
C CYS A 1002 -28.00 -20.64 -4.61
N GLY A 1003 -28.35 -21.82 -4.11
CA GLY A 1003 -29.43 -22.65 -4.62
C GLY A 1003 -30.72 -21.85 -4.68
N SER A 1004 -31.26 -21.75 -5.89
CA SER A 1004 -32.66 -21.49 -6.11
C SER A 1004 -33.45 -22.65 -5.49
N ASN A 1005 -34.06 -22.42 -4.33
CA ASN A 1005 -35.34 -23.05 -3.99
C ASN A 1005 -36.06 -22.23 -2.93
N SER A 1006 -37.23 -21.77 -3.34
CA SER A 1006 -38.27 -21.19 -2.51
C SER A 1006 -38.67 -22.10 -1.35
N THR A 1007 -39.05 -21.47 -0.24
CA THR A 1007 -39.81 -21.97 0.92
C THR A 1007 -39.14 -23.02 1.82
N THR A 1008 -38.51 -22.59 2.93
CA THR A 1008 -38.94 -22.90 4.32
C THR A 1008 -38.04 -22.22 5.38
N THR A 1009 -38.70 -21.52 6.32
CA THR A 1009 -38.41 -21.30 7.75
C THR A 1009 -36.96 -21.28 8.31
N VAL A 1010 -36.61 -20.11 8.87
CA VAL A 1010 -36.00 -19.84 10.20
C VAL A 1010 -34.73 -20.62 10.60
N SER A 1011 -33.61 -19.90 10.74
CA SER A 1011 -32.93 -19.68 12.04
C SER A 1011 -31.83 -18.62 11.94
N SER A 1012 -32.04 -17.51 12.65
CA SER A 1012 -31.08 -16.68 13.40
C SER A 1012 -29.59 -16.73 13.05
N CYS A 1013 -29.03 -15.55 12.73
CA CYS A 1013 -27.79 -15.06 13.32
C CYS A 1013 -27.95 -13.55 13.59
N ASP A 1014 -27.78 -13.18 14.86
CA ASP A 1014 -27.62 -11.81 15.35
C ASP A 1014 -26.31 -11.19 14.88
#